data_AF-A0A0K9NNF5-F1
#
_entry.id   AF-A0A0K9NNF5-F1
#
_cell.length_a   1.000
_cell.length_b   1.000
_cell.length_c   1.000
_cell.angle_alpha   90.00
_cell.angle_beta   90.00
_cell.angle_gamma   90.00
#
_symmetry.space_group_name_H-M   'P 1'
#
loop_
_entity.id
_entity.type
_entity.pdbx_description
1 polymer ?
#
loop_
_entity_poly.entity_id
_entity_poly.type
_entity_poly.pdbx_seq_one_letter_code
_entity_poly.pdbx_strand_id
1 'polypeptide(L)'
;MPLFLTDMEFRLCSDDPIKVASKADEFIVSLRRQLDTVRAEAEAAEVTAEQTHNVLEKRYSDIMEEIVRVQAESDEFAAEVETKSKELAKVLKAKCELEHASVAKDGEIERLNVEVSEIYRSKRQLLDLMEKKDEEIGEKNSTIQSNFDKIVRLTEDAIKMKGSLHASEAEISRCKATYSRFSQEKDLTEKHNKWLNDELNDKVNSLTELRKSHIDFEEDMKSKLYDTERKFNESSKLVKQNEERVREYLAKITILEKELLSSKNTATINEERYMSELSTATKLVELYKETSEECSKKGGELEGVIKALETHLVQIENEYKDKLQNESSAKEGLEKHFKDLQEKLQMYETKAVISKESAEHRLLQISNLRSNANMDHVWADETESDLQNDSMSVIVPKMPFGISETALATSLLRDGWTLAKIYEKYHEVSDALRHEIWGRKHAEAILERVLHEIENKAETILEERAEHEKMLGAYTSLNQRLQRSLLENDGYEITISNLKAELKKRDCDYTFSQKEIDNLEKQMTVLLKEFQDIQIRYGVNSQDLSNQMSNNFSTSNDDGCHTNEFSYKDINALVQQNRNLRNMVNSLSSIENHHIAEPKENFQMEFINKKNEAEVEAVLKRCEEQACMIDSLYSSVAMYKRLFEEKGKFQASSSSIGSIPGEGNINQVLLVDGHQDSAKAALDQFAQHIKCLEDDLAKSR
;
A
#
# COMPACT_ATOMS: atom_id res chain seq x y z
N MET A 1 217.88 -44.42 10.37
CA MET A 1 218.24 -45.45 9.38
C MET A 1 217.06 -46.28 8.90
N PRO A 2 216.41 -47.15 9.71
CA PRO A 2 215.40 -48.10 9.21
C PRO A 2 214.11 -47.48 8.62
N LEU A 3 213.94 -46.15 8.71
CA LEU A 3 212.84 -45.40 8.09
C LEU A 3 213.13 -44.94 6.65
N PHE A 4 214.40 -44.93 6.21
CA PHE A 4 214.83 -44.37 4.91
C PHE A 4 215.65 -45.36 4.07
N LEU A 5 216.20 -46.38 4.71
CA LEU A 5 216.98 -47.47 4.12
C LEU A 5 216.60 -48.76 4.84
N THR A 6 216.37 -49.84 4.09
CA THR A 6 216.31 -51.18 4.67
C THR A 6 217.71 -51.62 5.09
N ASP A 7 217.84 -52.52 6.07
CA ASP A 7 219.17 -52.98 6.56
C ASP A 7 220.03 -53.61 5.45
N MET A 8 219.41 -54.17 4.41
CA MET A 8 220.07 -54.68 3.21
C MET A 8 220.71 -53.54 2.39
N GLU A 9 219.98 -52.46 2.15
CA GLU A 9 220.49 -51.29 1.42
C GLU A 9 221.51 -50.50 2.23
N PHE A 10 221.32 -50.40 3.55
CA PHE A 10 222.26 -49.75 4.45
C PHE A 10 223.65 -50.44 4.42
N ARG A 11 223.68 -51.78 4.42
CA ARG A 11 224.92 -52.56 4.27
C ARG A 11 225.59 -52.43 2.91
N LEU A 12 224.85 -52.08 1.86
CA LEU A 12 225.37 -51.85 0.51
C LEU A 12 225.81 -50.39 0.27
N CYS A 13 225.54 -49.48 1.21
CA CYS A 13 225.77 -48.04 1.06
C CYS A 13 226.55 -47.42 2.24
N SER A 14 227.17 -48.23 3.12
CA SER A 14 227.97 -47.74 4.26
C SER A 14 229.13 -46.83 3.86
N ASP A 15 229.67 -47.06 2.67
CA ASP A 15 230.93 -46.48 2.20
C ASP A 15 230.72 -45.15 1.45
N ASP A 16 229.46 -44.73 1.23
CA ASP A 16 229.10 -43.51 0.51
C ASP A 16 227.95 -42.75 1.20
N PRO A 17 228.26 -41.80 2.12
CA PRO A 17 227.25 -41.09 2.89
C PRO A 17 226.40 -40.13 2.05
N ILE A 18 226.81 -39.78 0.82
CA ILE A 18 226.06 -38.86 -0.05
C ILE A 18 224.80 -39.57 -0.58
N LYS A 19 224.91 -40.85 -0.95
CA LYS A 19 223.74 -41.66 -1.35
C LYS A 19 222.74 -41.84 -0.20
N VAL A 20 223.24 -41.99 1.02
CA VAL A 20 222.44 -42.12 2.24
C VAL A 20 221.67 -40.83 2.55
N ALA A 21 222.32 -39.67 2.41
CA ALA A 21 221.67 -38.36 2.53
C ALA A 21 220.60 -38.15 1.44
N SER A 22 220.94 -38.38 0.17
CA SER A 22 220.02 -38.19 -0.96
C SER A 22 218.73 -39.00 -0.83
N LYS A 23 218.80 -40.25 -0.35
CA LYS A 23 217.60 -41.08 -0.08
C LYS A 23 216.76 -40.56 1.08
N ALA A 24 217.39 -40.03 2.13
CA ALA A 24 216.68 -39.41 3.24
C ALA A 24 215.99 -38.11 2.79
N ASP A 25 216.64 -37.29 1.97
CA ASP A 25 216.05 -36.06 1.42
C ASP A 25 214.91 -36.35 0.42
N GLU A 26 215.05 -37.33 -0.48
CA GLU A 26 213.95 -37.78 -1.34
C GLU A 26 212.74 -38.26 -0.51
N PHE A 27 212.98 -39.06 0.55
CA PHE A 27 211.92 -39.48 1.45
C PHE A 27 211.27 -38.29 2.16
N ILE A 28 212.05 -37.37 2.74
CA ILE A 28 211.55 -36.18 3.43
C ILE A 28 210.77 -35.26 2.49
N VAL A 29 211.21 -35.07 1.24
CA VAL A 29 210.47 -34.31 0.22
C VAL A 29 209.20 -35.03 -0.18
N SER A 30 209.21 -36.35 -0.33
CA SER A 30 208.00 -37.13 -0.60
C SER A 30 206.98 -37.05 0.55
N LEU A 31 207.46 -37.10 1.80
CA LEU A 31 206.62 -37.03 3.00
C LEU A 31 206.06 -35.61 3.22
N ARG A 32 206.85 -34.56 2.94
CA ARG A 32 206.37 -33.17 2.89
C ARG A 32 205.29 -33.02 1.83
N ARG A 33 205.52 -33.52 0.62
CA ARG A 33 204.51 -33.49 -0.46
C ARG A 33 203.23 -34.23 -0.07
N GLN A 34 203.32 -35.38 0.59
CA GLN A 34 202.16 -36.11 1.12
C GLN A 34 201.44 -35.32 2.22
N LEU A 35 202.16 -34.67 3.12
CA LEU A 35 201.60 -33.83 4.17
C LEU A 35 200.91 -32.60 3.57
N ASP A 36 201.50 -31.97 2.57
CA ASP A 36 200.93 -30.82 1.88
C ASP A 36 199.72 -31.21 0.99
N THR A 37 199.69 -32.41 0.38
CA THR A 37 198.46 -32.91 -0.28
C THR A 37 197.38 -33.27 0.74
N VAL A 38 197.71 -33.93 1.85
CA VAL A 38 196.72 -34.23 2.92
C VAL A 38 196.21 -32.94 3.58
N ARG A 39 197.04 -31.89 3.69
CA ARG A 39 196.57 -30.57 4.15
C ARG A 39 195.63 -29.95 3.12
N ALA A 40 195.98 -29.95 1.82
CA ALA A 40 195.11 -29.42 0.78
C ALA A 40 193.79 -30.22 0.65
N GLU A 41 193.82 -31.53 0.87
CA GLU A 41 192.63 -32.39 0.93
C GLU A 41 191.76 -32.08 2.17
N ALA A 42 192.39 -31.81 3.32
CA ALA A 42 191.69 -31.40 4.55
C ALA A 42 191.08 -29.99 4.44
N GLU A 43 191.84 -29.01 3.92
CA GLU A 43 191.37 -27.64 3.65
C GLU A 43 190.24 -27.66 2.60
N ALA A 44 190.34 -28.48 1.56
CA ALA A 44 189.26 -28.67 0.59
C ALA A 44 188.03 -29.35 1.23
N ALA A 45 188.22 -30.36 2.08
CA ALA A 45 187.14 -31.01 2.80
C ALA A 45 186.41 -30.03 3.75
N GLU A 46 187.16 -29.22 4.50
CA GLU A 46 186.66 -28.15 5.38
C GLU A 46 185.85 -27.13 4.57
N VAL A 47 186.39 -26.61 3.45
CA VAL A 47 185.65 -25.70 2.56
C VAL A 47 184.39 -26.34 1.98
N THR A 48 184.39 -27.64 1.63
CA THR A 48 183.15 -28.32 1.18
C THR A 48 182.15 -28.53 2.32
N ALA A 49 182.62 -28.74 3.55
CA ALA A 49 181.77 -28.82 4.74
C ALA A 49 181.13 -27.47 5.05
N GLU A 50 181.90 -26.37 5.01
CA GLU A 50 181.37 -25.01 5.12
C GLU A 50 180.36 -24.69 4.02
N GLN A 51 180.66 -25.02 2.76
CA GLN A 51 179.74 -24.78 1.63
C GLN A 51 178.44 -25.56 1.77
N THR A 52 178.50 -26.84 2.16
CA THR A 52 177.28 -27.65 2.38
C THR A 52 176.51 -27.18 3.62
N HIS A 53 177.18 -26.74 4.68
CA HIS A 53 176.54 -26.13 5.85
C HIS A 53 175.82 -24.82 5.47
N ASN A 54 176.48 -23.89 4.77
CA ASN A 54 175.87 -22.65 4.28
C ASN A 54 174.65 -22.89 3.36
N VAL A 55 174.65 -23.95 2.55
CA VAL A 55 173.51 -24.35 1.71
C VAL A 55 172.37 -24.93 2.55
N LEU A 56 172.68 -25.71 3.59
CA LEU A 56 171.69 -26.25 4.51
C LEU A 56 171.07 -25.15 5.39
N GLU A 57 171.87 -24.23 5.93
CA GLU A 57 171.36 -23.10 6.74
C GLU A 57 170.40 -22.23 5.93
N LYS A 58 170.77 -21.85 4.70
CA LYS A 58 169.86 -21.12 3.79
C LYS A 58 168.56 -21.88 3.59
N ARG A 59 168.63 -23.16 3.23
CA ARG A 59 167.44 -24.00 3.05
C ARG A 59 166.60 -24.12 4.32
N TYR A 60 167.20 -24.16 5.51
CA TYR A 60 166.47 -24.14 6.77
C TYR A 60 165.80 -22.79 7.03
N SER A 61 166.46 -21.66 6.71
CA SER A 61 165.87 -20.32 6.76
C SER A 61 164.70 -20.19 5.79
N ASP A 62 164.88 -20.58 4.52
CA ASP A 62 163.84 -20.57 3.48
C ASP A 62 162.60 -21.36 3.94
N ILE A 63 162.80 -22.58 4.45
CA ILE A 63 161.72 -23.43 4.99
C ILE A 63 161.07 -22.81 6.23
N MET A 64 161.82 -22.10 7.08
CA MET A 64 161.23 -21.43 8.26
C MET A 64 160.39 -20.22 7.85
N GLU A 65 160.81 -19.46 6.85
CA GLU A 65 160.01 -18.38 6.25
C GLU A 65 158.75 -18.93 5.54
N GLU A 66 158.83 -20.09 4.89
CA GLU A 66 157.66 -20.79 4.35
C GLU A 66 156.71 -21.26 5.46
N ILE A 67 157.22 -21.86 6.55
CA ILE A 67 156.39 -22.30 7.69
C ILE A 67 155.70 -21.12 8.38
N VAL A 68 156.42 -20.03 8.65
CA VAL A 68 155.84 -18.82 9.29
C VAL A 68 154.77 -18.18 8.38
N ARG A 69 155.00 -18.17 7.06
CA ARG A 69 154.03 -17.68 6.07
C ARG A 69 152.77 -18.54 6.02
N VAL A 70 152.91 -19.86 5.89
CA VAL A 70 151.78 -20.81 5.88
C VAL A 70 151.02 -20.78 7.21
N GLN A 71 151.70 -20.57 8.33
CA GLN A 71 151.04 -20.38 9.63
C GLN A 71 150.26 -19.06 9.68
N ALA A 72 150.83 -17.95 9.19
CA ALA A 72 150.11 -16.67 9.11
C ALA A 72 148.89 -16.73 8.18
N GLU A 73 149.01 -17.39 7.01
CA GLU A 73 147.90 -17.67 6.10
C GLU A 73 146.83 -18.54 6.78
N SER A 74 147.24 -19.57 7.53
CA SER A 74 146.32 -20.43 8.30
C SER A 74 145.58 -19.67 9.41
N ASP A 75 146.26 -18.76 10.12
CA ASP A 75 145.65 -17.92 11.16
C ASP A 75 144.70 -16.86 10.54
N GLU A 76 145.04 -16.30 9.37
CA GLU A 76 144.17 -15.41 8.60
C GLU A 76 142.90 -16.15 8.11
N PHE A 77 143.04 -17.33 7.52
CA PHE A 77 141.88 -18.15 7.13
C PHE A 77 141.03 -18.60 8.33
N ALA A 78 141.65 -18.91 9.48
CA ALA A 78 140.92 -19.22 10.70
C ALA A 78 140.10 -18.02 11.20
N ALA A 79 140.67 -16.81 11.15
CA ALA A 79 139.97 -15.58 11.48
C ALA A 79 138.85 -15.27 10.48
N GLU A 80 139.07 -15.45 9.17
CA GLU A 80 138.00 -15.29 8.17
C GLU A 80 136.86 -16.28 8.45
N VAL A 81 137.14 -17.57 8.59
CA VAL A 81 136.13 -18.60 8.90
C VAL A 81 135.36 -18.26 10.17
N GLU A 82 136.02 -17.76 11.22
CA GLU A 82 135.33 -17.34 12.44
C GLU A 82 134.41 -16.13 12.20
N THR A 83 134.84 -15.11 11.44
CA THR A 83 133.98 -13.97 11.08
C THR A 83 132.79 -14.39 10.20
N LYS A 84 133.01 -15.25 9.20
CA LYS A 84 131.95 -15.81 8.34
C LYS A 84 130.96 -16.65 9.15
N SER A 85 131.42 -17.42 10.14
CA SER A 85 130.53 -18.15 11.05
C SER A 85 129.65 -17.21 11.88
N LYS A 86 130.20 -16.08 12.34
CA LYS A 86 129.46 -15.03 13.09
C LYS A 86 128.49 -14.26 12.20
N GLU A 87 128.82 -14.03 10.93
CA GLU A 87 127.91 -13.47 9.92
C GLU A 87 126.75 -14.43 9.62
N LEU A 88 127.04 -15.70 9.32
CA LEU A 88 126.03 -16.73 9.09
C LEU A 88 125.10 -16.90 10.30
N ALA A 89 125.64 -16.89 11.53
CA ALA A 89 124.83 -16.97 12.75
C ALA A 89 123.89 -15.76 12.93
N LYS A 90 124.28 -14.55 12.50
CA LYS A 90 123.41 -13.37 12.49
C LYS A 90 122.32 -13.50 11.41
N VAL A 91 122.69 -13.91 10.20
CA VAL A 91 121.75 -14.11 9.07
C VAL A 91 120.72 -15.19 9.40
N LEU A 92 121.13 -16.30 10.03
CA LEU A 92 120.22 -17.35 10.47
C LEU A 92 119.24 -16.87 11.54
N LYS A 93 119.65 -16.04 12.50
CA LYS A 93 118.73 -15.43 13.47
C LYS A 93 117.72 -14.51 12.80
N ALA A 94 118.17 -13.59 11.97
CA ALA A 94 117.30 -12.69 11.21
C ALA A 94 116.33 -13.46 10.30
N LYS A 95 116.76 -14.59 9.71
CA LYS A 95 115.90 -15.49 8.94
C LYS A 95 114.80 -16.10 9.83
N CYS A 96 115.13 -16.67 10.98
CA CYS A 96 114.14 -17.24 11.91
C CYS A 96 113.17 -16.16 12.44
N GLU A 97 113.66 -14.96 12.75
CA GLU A 97 112.84 -13.82 13.16
C GLU A 97 111.84 -13.40 12.07
N LEU A 98 112.27 -13.36 10.80
CA LEU A 98 111.39 -13.11 9.65
C LEU A 98 110.40 -14.26 9.38
N GLU A 99 110.81 -15.52 9.55
CA GLU A 99 109.91 -16.68 9.40
C GLU A 99 108.83 -16.69 10.49
N HIS A 100 109.18 -16.39 11.75
CA HIS A 100 108.21 -16.19 12.83
C HIS A 100 107.27 -14.98 12.55
N ALA A 101 107.79 -13.88 12.01
CA ALA A 101 106.98 -12.73 11.63
C ALA A 101 106.02 -13.03 10.47
N SER A 102 106.42 -13.87 9.50
CA SER A 102 105.52 -14.35 8.43
C SER A 102 104.38 -15.16 9.03
N VAL A 103 104.68 -16.21 9.81
CA VAL A 103 103.65 -17.08 10.42
C VAL A 103 102.66 -16.28 11.29
N ALA A 104 103.14 -15.25 12.00
CA ALA A 104 102.28 -14.35 12.76
C ALA A 104 101.36 -13.48 11.88
N LYS A 105 101.76 -13.16 10.64
CA LYS A 105 100.92 -12.47 9.65
C LYS A 105 100.01 -13.42 8.88
N ASP A 106 100.46 -14.64 8.59
CA ASP A 106 99.63 -15.67 7.97
C ASP A 106 98.43 -16.01 8.87
N GLY A 107 98.63 -16.19 10.19
CA GLY A 107 97.54 -16.37 11.15
C GLY A 107 96.64 -15.15 11.35
N GLU A 108 97.13 -13.93 11.09
CA GLU A 108 96.31 -12.71 11.07
C GLU A 108 95.45 -12.64 9.80
N ILE A 109 95.98 -13.07 8.65
CA ILE A 109 95.24 -13.20 7.39
C ILE A 109 94.16 -14.28 7.51
N GLU A 110 94.46 -15.43 8.11
CA GLU A 110 93.46 -16.48 8.37
C GLU A 110 92.31 -15.98 9.26
N ARG A 111 92.62 -15.29 10.36
CA ARG A 111 91.61 -14.68 11.26
C ARG A 111 90.70 -13.70 10.51
N LEU A 112 91.29 -12.79 9.71
CA LEU A 112 90.53 -11.82 8.92
C LEU A 112 89.70 -12.50 7.82
N ASN A 113 90.19 -13.58 7.22
CA ASN A 113 89.45 -14.35 6.23
C ASN A 113 88.21 -15.06 6.83
N VAL A 114 88.32 -15.57 8.06
CA VAL A 114 87.17 -16.12 8.80
C VAL A 114 86.15 -15.01 9.08
N GLU A 115 86.56 -13.88 9.65
CA GLU A 115 85.69 -12.73 9.94
C GLU A 115 84.98 -12.23 8.67
N VAL A 116 85.71 -12.09 7.55
CA VAL A 116 85.14 -11.75 6.24
C VAL A 116 84.11 -12.79 5.78
N SER A 117 84.35 -14.10 5.99
CA SER A 117 83.39 -15.15 5.64
C SER A 117 82.11 -15.11 6.48
N GLU A 118 82.21 -14.73 7.76
CA GLU A 118 81.07 -14.55 8.67
C GLU A 118 80.26 -13.28 8.31
N ILE A 119 80.94 -12.21 7.89
CA ILE A 119 80.32 -11.01 7.34
C ILE A 119 79.59 -11.33 6.01
N TYR A 120 80.17 -12.14 5.12
CA TYR A 120 79.47 -12.59 3.91
C TYR A 120 78.27 -13.48 4.22
N ARG A 121 78.38 -14.39 5.20
CA ARG A 121 77.28 -15.26 5.64
C ARG A 121 76.12 -14.47 6.23
N SER A 122 76.40 -13.56 7.16
CA SER A 122 75.38 -12.70 7.79
C SER A 122 74.77 -11.72 6.79
N LYS A 123 75.56 -11.15 5.86
CA LYS A 123 75.04 -10.37 4.73
C LYS A 123 74.08 -11.18 3.86
N ARG A 124 74.39 -12.45 3.54
CA ARG A 124 73.48 -13.31 2.76
C ARG A 124 72.18 -13.55 3.53
N GLN A 125 72.26 -13.89 4.83
CA GLN A 125 71.08 -14.08 5.68
C GLN A 125 70.20 -12.82 5.78
N LEU A 126 70.79 -11.62 5.83
CA LEU A 126 70.05 -10.37 5.80
C LEU A 126 69.36 -10.11 4.46
N LEU A 127 69.99 -10.48 3.33
CA LEU A 127 69.36 -10.42 2.00
C LEU A 127 68.22 -11.44 1.88
N ASP A 128 68.41 -12.68 2.37
CA ASP A 128 67.36 -13.73 2.39
C ASP A 128 66.16 -13.37 3.29
N LEU A 129 66.36 -12.47 4.25
CA LEU A 129 65.30 -11.90 5.09
C LEU A 129 64.64 -10.68 4.44
N MET A 130 65.41 -9.85 3.73
CA MET A 130 64.89 -8.70 2.98
C MET A 130 63.98 -9.16 1.85
N GLU A 131 64.42 -10.14 1.06
CA GLU A 131 63.65 -10.76 -0.04
C GLU A 131 62.27 -11.26 0.45
N LYS A 132 62.22 -11.94 1.62
CA LYS A 132 60.96 -12.37 2.26
C LYS A 132 60.10 -11.21 2.76
N LYS A 133 60.69 -10.08 3.15
CA LYS A 133 59.91 -8.89 3.51
C LYS A 133 59.37 -8.17 2.29
N ASP A 134 60.09 -8.17 1.17
CA ASP A 134 59.59 -7.68 -0.10
C ASP A 134 58.45 -8.59 -0.63
N GLU A 135 58.54 -9.92 -0.46
CA GLU A 135 57.45 -10.87 -0.70
C GLU A 135 56.22 -10.60 0.19
N GLU A 136 56.40 -10.49 1.52
CA GLU A 136 55.31 -10.16 2.47
C GLU A 136 54.64 -8.82 2.12
N ILE A 137 55.42 -7.80 1.75
CA ILE A 137 54.92 -6.49 1.31
C ILE A 137 54.17 -6.62 -0.01
N GLY A 138 54.66 -7.43 -0.95
CA GLY A 138 53.97 -7.77 -2.20
C GLY A 138 52.61 -8.42 -1.97
N GLU A 139 52.52 -9.40 -1.07
CA GLU A 139 51.24 -9.99 -0.65
C GLU A 139 50.31 -8.95 -0.04
N LYS A 140 50.81 -8.12 0.91
CA LYS A 140 49.96 -7.10 1.54
C LYS A 140 49.44 -6.10 0.51
N ASN A 141 50.31 -5.61 -0.38
CA ASN A 141 49.90 -4.72 -1.48
C ASN A 141 48.86 -5.37 -2.41
N SER A 142 48.99 -6.67 -2.71
CA SER A 142 47.98 -7.41 -3.48
C SER A 142 46.63 -7.49 -2.76
N THR A 143 46.63 -7.80 -1.45
CA THR A 143 45.38 -7.81 -0.65
C THR A 143 44.77 -6.41 -0.49
N ILE A 144 45.61 -5.37 -0.38
CA ILE A 144 45.18 -3.97 -0.31
C ILE A 144 44.52 -3.56 -1.65
N GLN A 145 45.15 -3.88 -2.79
CA GLN A 145 44.58 -3.62 -4.11
C GLN A 145 43.24 -4.35 -4.29
N SER A 146 43.16 -5.64 -3.93
CA SER A 146 41.91 -6.42 -4.02
C SER A 146 40.77 -5.82 -3.17
N ASN A 147 41.11 -5.26 -1.99
CA ASN A 147 40.16 -4.52 -1.17
C ASN A 147 39.76 -3.18 -1.79
N PHE A 148 40.69 -2.42 -2.39
CA PHE A 148 40.35 -1.21 -3.16
C PHE A 148 39.44 -1.53 -4.35
N ASP A 149 39.74 -2.55 -5.14
CA ASP A 149 38.91 -2.98 -6.27
C ASP A 149 37.51 -3.42 -5.80
N LYS A 150 37.40 -4.00 -4.59
CA LYS A 150 36.11 -4.34 -3.96
C LYS A 150 35.36 -3.09 -3.51
N ILE A 151 36.03 -2.11 -2.91
CA ILE A 151 35.43 -0.82 -2.52
C ILE A 151 34.92 -0.08 -3.76
N VAL A 152 35.74 0.02 -4.82
CA VAL A 152 35.36 0.68 -6.09
C VAL A 152 34.09 0.05 -6.66
N ARG A 153 34.05 -1.28 -6.84
CA ARG A 153 32.84 -1.99 -7.31
C ARG A 153 31.62 -1.73 -6.44
N LEU A 154 31.75 -1.81 -5.11
CA LEU A 154 30.65 -1.50 -4.19
C LEU A 154 30.18 -0.04 -4.30
N THR A 155 31.08 0.92 -4.53
CA THR A 155 30.70 2.33 -4.77
C THR A 155 30.04 2.54 -6.13
N GLU A 156 30.51 1.88 -7.19
CA GLU A 156 29.86 1.91 -8.50
C GLU A 156 28.45 1.30 -8.44
N ASP A 157 28.29 0.17 -7.76
CA ASP A 157 26.99 -0.50 -7.62
C ASP A 157 26.04 0.32 -6.73
N ALA A 158 26.54 0.97 -5.67
CA ALA A 158 25.77 1.94 -4.90
C ALA A 158 25.33 3.15 -5.75
N ILE A 159 26.18 3.64 -6.66
CA ILE A 159 25.84 4.72 -7.60
C ILE A 159 24.78 4.25 -8.62
N LYS A 160 24.90 3.03 -9.16
CA LYS A 160 23.89 2.41 -10.06
C LYS A 160 22.54 2.28 -9.36
N MET A 161 22.52 1.73 -8.13
CA MET A 161 21.31 1.59 -7.32
C MET A 161 20.69 2.94 -6.95
N LYS A 162 21.50 3.94 -6.60
CA LYS A 162 21.01 5.31 -6.34
C LYS A 162 20.44 5.97 -7.61
N GLY A 163 21.04 5.72 -8.77
CA GLY A 163 20.49 6.14 -10.07
C GLY A 163 19.12 5.52 -10.35
N SER A 164 18.98 4.21 -10.12
CA SER A 164 17.68 3.52 -10.24
C SER A 164 16.64 4.05 -9.26
N LEU A 165 17.04 4.31 -8.01
CA LEU A 165 16.15 4.85 -6.98
C LEU A 165 15.63 6.25 -7.35
N HIS A 166 16.49 7.14 -7.85
CA HIS A 166 16.07 8.46 -8.33
C HIS A 166 15.19 8.39 -9.59
N ALA A 167 15.38 7.39 -10.46
CA ALA A 167 14.47 7.15 -11.58
C ALA A 167 13.06 6.75 -11.09
N SER A 168 12.96 5.77 -10.19
CA SER A 168 11.69 5.36 -9.59
C SER A 168 11.04 6.48 -8.74
N GLU A 169 11.85 7.32 -8.07
CA GLU A 169 11.38 8.50 -7.33
C GLU A 169 10.78 9.57 -8.27
N ALA A 170 11.39 9.78 -9.44
CA ALA A 170 10.85 10.64 -10.49
C ALA A 170 9.56 10.07 -11.10
N GLU A 171 9.48 8.75 -11.30
CA GLU A 171 8.25 8.07 -11.75
C GLU A 171 7.13 8.16 -10.71
N ILE A 172 7.41 7.91 -9.43
CA ILE A 172 6.47 8.12 -8.31
C ILE A 172 6.00 9.59 -8.28
N SER A 173 6.88 10.55 -8.54
CA SER A 173 6.54 11.97 -8.60
C SER A 173 5.63 12.28 -9.80
N ARG A 174 5.88 11.67 -10.97
CA ARG A 174 5.01 11.75 -12.15
C ARG A 174 3.63 11.12 -11.88
N CYS A 175 3.59 9.95 -11.24
CA CYS A 175 2.36 9.26 -10.86
C CYS A 175 1.55 10.02 -9.80
N LYS A 176 2.20 10.70 -8.85
CA LYS A 176 1.54 11.63 -7.92
C LYS A 176 0.93 12.82 -8.65
N ALA A 177 1.64 13.41 -9.61
CA ALA A 177 1.13 14.53 -10.41
C ALA A 177 -0.08 14.12 -11.28
N THR A 178 -0.04 12.95 -11.94
CA THR A 178 -1.18 12.46 -12.73
C THR A 178 -2.34 12.02 -11.84
N TYR A 179 -2.10 11.43 -10.67
CA TYR A 179 -3.14 11.15 -9.68
C TYR A 179 -3.86 12.42 -9.22
N SER A 180 -3.13 13.48 -8.87
CA SER A 180 -3.72 14.76 -8.48
C SER A 180 -4.60 15.36 -9.59
N ARG A 181 -4.15 15.26 -10.85
CA ARG A 181 -4.97 15.67 -12.02
C ARG A 181 -6.25 14.84 -12.12
N PHE A 182 -6.16 13.50 -12.06
CA PHE A 182 -7.34 12.64 -12.13
C PHE A 182 -8.29 12.84 -10.95
N SER A 183 -7.80 13.16 -9.75
CA SER A 183 -8.63 13.54 -8.61
C SER A 183 -9.37 14.86 -8.87
N GLN A 184 -8.73 15.86 -9.46
CA GLN A 184 -9.38 17.11 -9.84
C GLN A 184 -10.44 16.90 -10.95
N GLU A 185 -10.17 16.05 -11.93
CA GLU A 185 -11.10 15.69 -13.01
C GLU A 185 -12.31 14.88 -12.48
N LYS A 186 -12.09 13.98 -11.51
CA LYS A 186 -13.15 13.32 -10.74
C LYS A 186 -14.00 14.32 -9.98
N ASP A 187 -13.40 15.20 -9.19
CA ASP A 187 -14.11 16.19 -8.38
C ASP A 187 -14.95 17.16 -9.24
N LEU A 188 -14.46 17.55 -10.42
CA LEU A 188 -15.20 18.37 -11.38
C LEU A 188 -16.38 17.59 -12.00
N THR A 189 -16.18 16.31 -12.29
CA THR A 189 -17.21 15.42 -12.84
C THR A 189 -18.30 15.11 -11.81
N GLU A 190 -17.95 14.91 -10.54
CA GLU A 190 -18.90 14.73 -9.43
C GLU A 190 -19.70 16.02 -9.16
N LYS A 191 -19.07 17.20 -9.23
CA LYS A 191 -19.77 18.50 -9.16
C LYS A 191 -20.74 18.68 -10.34
N HIS A 192 -20.35 18.31 -11.55
CA HIS A 192 -21.21 18.40 -12.73
C HIS A 192 -22.39 17.40 -12.68
N ASN A 193 -22.15 16.15 -12.29
CA ASN A 193 -23.19 15.15 -12.09
C ASN A 193 -24.18 15.58 -10.99
N LYS A 194 -23.69 16.17 -9.89
CA LYS A 194 -24.56 16.73 -8.86
C LYS A 194 -25.42 17.86 -9.42
N TRP A 195 -24.82 18.83 -10.11
CA TRP A 195 -25.57 19.94 -10.71
C TRP A 195 -26.64 19.46 -11.70
N LEU A 196 -26.32 18.47 -12.56
CA LEU A 196 -27.29 17.86 -13.46
C LEU A 196 -28.43 17.16 -12.72
N ASN A 197 -28.14 16.51 -11.58
CA ASN A 197 -29.15 15.87 -10.75
C ASN A 197 -30.02 16.88 -10.00
N ASP A 198 -29.43 17.98 -9.50
CA ASP A 198 -30.16 19.07 -8.83
C ASP A 198 -31.09 19.79 -9.84
N GLU A 199 -30.59 20.13 -11.04
CA GLU A 199 -31.38 20.69 -12.16
C GLU A 199 -32.49 19.73 -12.64
N LEU A 200 -32.20 18.42 -12.73
CA LEU A 200 -33.21 17.40 -13.03
C LEU A 200 -34.27 17.32 -11.94
N ASN A 201 -33.88 17.38 -10.67
CA ASN A 201 -34.80 17.38 -9.53
C ASN A 201 -35.70 18.62 -9.56
N ASP A 202 -35.18 19.81 -9.87
CA ASP A 202 -35.99 21.02 -10.02
C ASP A 202 -36.94 20.96 -11.22
N LYS A 203 -36.55 20.32 -12.32
CA LYS A 203 -37.47 20.04 -13.45
C LYS A 203 -38.53 18.99 -13.09
N VAL A 204 -38.21 17.99 -12.26
CA VAL A 204 -39.20 17.04 -11.72
C VAL A 204 -40.15 17.77 -10.76
N ASN A 205 -39.65 18.57 -9.83
CA ASN A 205 -40.43 19.32 -8.85
C ASN A 205 -41.43 20.24 -9.56
N SER A 206 -40.96 21.12 -10.45
CA SER A 206 -41.82 22.01 -11.23
C SER A 206 -42.83 21.27 -12.13
N LEU A 207 -42.49 20.09 -12.67
CA LEU A 207 -43.47 19.22 -13.34
C LEU A 207 -44.49 18.60 -12.38
N THR A 208 -44.14 18.30 -11.13
CA THR A 208 -45.12 17.84 -10.12
C THR A 208 -46.01 18.97 -9.61
N GLU A 209 -45.49 20.20 -9.52
CA GLU A 209 -46.28 21.41 -9.17
C GLU A 209 -47.24 21.79 -10.29
N LEU A 210 -46.81 21.69 -11.56
CA LEU A 210 -47.67 21.85 -12.72
C LEU A 210 -48.76 20.76 -12.79
N ARG A 211 -48.43 19.52 -12.42
CA ARG A 211 -49.42 18.42 -12.30
C ARG A 211 -50.40 18.64 -11.15
N LYS A 212 -49.94 19.09 -9.98
CA LYS A 212 -50.81 19.45 -8.84
C LYS A 212 -51.78 20.56 -9.25
N SER A 213 -51.28 21.69 -9.73
CA SER A 213 -52.13 22.81 -10.17
C SER A 213 -53.07 22.46 -11.34
N HIS A 214 -52.74 21.49 -12.19
CA HIS A 214 -53.67 20.93 -13.17
C HIS A 214 -54.75 20.05 -12.54
N ILE A 215 -54.42 19.24 -11.53
CA ILE A 215 -55.39 18.44 -10.75
C ILE A 215 -56.32 19.37 -9.96
N ASP A 216 -55.76 20.38 -9.28
CA ASP A 216 -56.50 21.40 -8.54
C ASP A 216 -57.48 22.12 -9.50
N PHE A 217 -57.01 22.56 -10.67
CA PHE A 217 -57.85 23.18 -11.70
C PHE A 217 -58.90 22.21 -12.27
N GLU A 218 -58.57 20.93 -12.45
CA GLU A 218 -59.52 19.90 -12.85
C GLU A 218 -60.63 19.71 -11.82
N GLU A 219 -60.33 19.68 -10.52
CA GLU A 219 -61.31 19.60 -9.45
C GLU A 219 -62.15 20.89 -9.35
N ASP A 220 -61.51 22.05 -9.54
CA ASP A 220 -62.15 23.35 -9.59
C ASP A 220 -63.05 23.52 -10.85
N MET A 221 -62.77 22.79 -11.93
CA MET A 221 -63.63 22.72 -13.13
C MET A 221 -64.72 21.65 -12.99
N LYS A 222 -64.44 20.50 -12.36
CA LYS A 222 -65.45 19.46 -12.05
C LYS A 222 -66.50 20.00 -11.08
N SER A 223 -66.10 20.76 -10.06
CA SER A 223 -67.03 21.40 -9.10
C SER A 223 -67.93 22.42 -9.81
N LYS A 224 -67.38 23.29 -10.67
CA LYS A 224 -68.16 24.21 -11.52
C LYS A 224 -69.10 23.48 -12.47
N LEU A 225 -68.67 22.34 -13.04
CA LEU A 225 -69.51 21.49 -13.87
C LEU A 225 -70.70 20.95 -13.06
N TYR A 226 -70.47 20.29 -11.91
CA TYR A 226 -71.54 19.82 -11.02
C TYR A 226 -72.51 20.93 -10.59
N ASP A 227 -71.99 22.14 -10.36
CA ASP A 227 -72.81 23.27 -9.92
C ASP A 227 -73.62 23.90 -11.07
N THR A 228 -73.12 23.84 -12.32
CA THR A 228 -73.92 24.17 -13.52
C THR A 228 -74.92 23.08 -13.89
N GLU A 229 -74.56 21.80 -13.70
CA GLU A 229 -75.48 20.67 -13.86
C GLU A 229 -76.61 20.72 -12.81
N ARG A 230 -76.32 21.09 -11.55
CA ARG A 230 -77.33 21.36 -10.52
C ARG A 230 -78.30 22.44 -10.98
N LYS A 231 -77.79 23.61 -11.41
CA LYS A 231 -78.60 24.74 -11.91
C LYS A 231 -79.41 24.37 -13.15
N PHE A 232 -78.85 23.56 -14.06
CA PHE A 232 -79.57 23.04 -15.22
C PHE A 232 -80.69 22.08 -14.82
N ASN A 233 -80.44 21.17 -13.88
CA ASN A 233 -81.46 20.24 -13.35
C ASN A 233 -82.56 20.97 -12.57
N GLU A 234 -82.24 22.03 -11.82
CA GLU A 234 -83.20 22.92 -11.18
C GLU A 234 -84.05 23.67 -12.21
N SER A 235 -83.42 24.26 -13.23
CA SER A 235 -84.12 24.89 -14.36
C SER A 235 -85.02 23.89 -15.10
N SER A 236 -84.55 22.67 -15.37
CA SER A 236 -85.34 21.61 -16.00
C SER A 236 -86.56 21.19 -15.15
N LYS A 237 -86.42 21.14 -13.82
CA LYS A 237 -87.54 20.91 -12.89
C LYS A 237 -88.54 22.07 -12.94
N LEU A 238 -88.09 23.32 -12.93
CA LEU A 238 -88.95 24.51 -13.03
C LEU A 238 -89.67 24.59 -14.39
N VAL A 239 -88.99 24.23 -15.49
CA VAL A 239 -89.60 24.13 -16.83
C VAL A 239 -90.67 23.05 -16.84
N LYS A 240 -90.41 21.84 -16.32
CA LYS A 240 -91.41 20.77 -16.23
C LYS A 240 -92.62 21.16 -15.38
N GLN A 241 -92.40 21.82 -14.24
CA GLN A 241 -93.48 22.36 -13.41
C GLN A 241 -94.28 23.45 -14.17
N ASN A 242 -93.63 24.25 -15.01
CA ASN A 242 -94.33 25.22 -15.84
C ASN A 242 -95.10 24.55 -16.99
N GLU A 243 -94.55 23.51 -17.62
CA GLU A 243 -95.27 22.67 -18.61
C GLU A 243 -96.47 21.94 -17.99
N GLU A 244 -96.38 21.53 -16.72
CA GLU A 244 -97.50 20.97 -15.95
C GLU A 244 -98.58 22.03 -15.69
N ARG A 245 -98.18 23.22 -15.22
CA ARG A 245 -99.11 24.35 -15.04
C ARG A 245 -99.75 24.80 -16.36
N VAL A 246 -99.00 24.84 -17.45
CA VAL A 246 -99.52 25.16 -18.79
C VAL A 246 -100.48 24.07 -19.26
N ARG A 247 -100.18 22.78 -19.04
CA ARG A 247 -101.14 21.69 -19.31
C ARG A 247 -102.41 21.80 -18.45
N GLU A 248 -102.30 22.19 -17.19
CA GLU A 248 -103.48 22.49 -16.36
C GLU A 248 -104.30 23.68 -16.89
N TYR A 249 -103.65 24.78 -17.29
CA TYR A 249 -104.34 25.95 -17.84
C TYR A 249 -105.00 25.62 -19.19
N LEU A 250 -104.32 24.87 -20.06
CA LEU A 250 -104.91 24.36 -21.30
C LEU A 250 -106.09 23.41 -21.03
N ALA A 251 -105.99 22.50 -20.05
CA ALA A 251 -107.10 21.66 -19.65
C ALA A 251 -108.30 22.50 -19.18
N LYS A 252 -108.07 23.50 -18.31
CA LYS A 252 -109.10 24.46 -17.85
C LYS A 252 -109.71 25.24 -19.01
N ILE A 253 -108.92 25.69 -19.99
CA ILE A 253 -109.41 26.33 -21.22
C ILE A 253 -110.29 25.37 -22.02
N THR A 254 -109.87 24.13 -22.28
CA THR A 254 -110.68 23.17 -23.06
C THR A 254 -111.96 22.72 -22.33
N ILE A 255 -112.04 22.88 -21.00
CA ILE A 255 -113.28 22.70 -20.24
C ILE A 255 -114.19 23.91 -20.47
N LEU A 256 -113.69 25.14 -20.30
CA LEU A 256 -114.43 26.37 -20.58
C LEU A 256 -114.90 26.48 -22.04
N GLU A 257 -114.12 26.00 -23.00
CA GLU A 257 -114.50 25.91 -24.42
C GLU A 257 -115.65 24.92 -24.64
N LYS A 258 -115.64 23.76 -23.95
CA LYS A 258 -116.75 22.79 -24.00
C LYS A 258 -118.01 23.33 -23.32
N GLU A 259 -117.86 24.03 -22.21
CA GLU A 259 -118.97 24.73 -21.54
C GLU A 259 -119.55 25.81 -22.45
N LEU A 260 -118.71 26.65 -23.08
CA LEU A 260 -119.11 27.66 -24.06
C LEU A 260 -119.82 27.03 -25.28
N LEU A 261 -119.30 25.92 -25.81
CA LEU A 261 -119.94 25.18 -26.91
C LEU A 261 -121.27 24.56 -26.49
N SER A 262 -121.38 24.04 -25.26
CA SER A 262 -122.65 23.51 -24.74
C SER A 262 -123.69 24.63 -24.56
N SER A 263 -123.27 25.78 -24.03
CA SER A 263 -124.09 26.99 -23.89
C SER A 263 -124.55 27.50 -25.27
N LYS A 264 -123.64 27.61 -26.23
CA LYS A 264 -123.95 27.95 -27.63
C LYS A 264 -124.96 26.98 -28.24
N ASN A 265 -124.80 25.68 -28.03
CA ASN A 265 -125.74 24.68 -28.54
C ASN A 265 -127.13 24.81 -27.87
N THR A 266 -127.20 25.13 -26.57
CA THR A 266 -128.50 25.45 -25.94
C THR A 266 -129.11 26.75 -26.47
N ALA A 267 -128.30 27.73 -26.85
CA ALA A 267 -128.76 28.94 -27.51
C ALA A 267 -129.32 28.65 -28.91
N THR A 268 -128.62 27.87 -29.75
CA THR A 268 -129.11 27.52 -31.10
C THR A 268 -130.36 26.63 -31.04
N ILE A 269 -130.47 25.71 -30.07
CA ILE A 269 -131.70 24.93 -29.85
C ILE A 269 -132.88 25.84 -29.45
N ASN A 270 -132.63 26.92 -28.70
CA ASN A 270 -133.66 27.91 -28.39
C ASN A 270 -133.99 28.81 -29.59
N GLU A 271 -133.01 29.20 -30.41
CA GLU A 271 -133.24 29.90 -31.68
C GLU A 271 -134.08 29.05 -32.65
N GLU A 272 -133.78 27.75 -32.79
CA GLU A 272 -134.58 26.81 -33.58
C GLU A 272 -136.03 26.69 -33.06
N ARG A 273 -136.22 26.66 -31.72
CA ARG A 273 -137.55 26.72 -31.11
C ARG A 273 -138.27 28.02 -31.45
N TYR A 274 -137.65 29.18 -31.24
CA TYR A 274 -138.25 30.47 -31.56
C TYR A 274 -138.59 30.60 -33.07
N MET A 275 -137.74 30.08 -33.96
CA MET A 275 -138.02 30.02 -35.40
C MET A 275 -139.22 29.11 -35.71
N SER A 276 -139.37 27.97 -35.00
CA SER A 276 -140.53 27.11 -35.15
C SER A 276 -141.83 27.78 -34.65
N GLU A 277 -141.79 28.43 -33.48
CA GLU A 277 -142.89 29.21 -32.91
C GLU A 277 -143.31 30.34 -33.86
N LEU A 278 -142.35 31.10 -34.36
CA LEU A 278 -142.56 32.19 -35.32
C LEU A 278 -143.21 31.67 -36.62
N SER A 279 -142.80 30.50 -37.13
CA SER A 279 -143.44 29.87 -38.28
C SER A 279 -144.91 29.49 -38.04
N THR A 280 -145.27 29.04 -36.83
CA THR A 280 -146.67 28.77 -36.47
C THR A 280 -147.48 30.06 -36.32
N ALA A 281 -146.87 31.12 -35.80
CA ALA A 281 -147.50 32.44 -35.71
C ALA A 281 -147.76 33.06 -37.10
N THR A 282 -146.81 32.96 -38.03
CA THR A 282 -147.01 33.39 -39.43
C THR A 282 -148.21 32.69 -40.06
N LYS A 283 -148.34 31.37 -39.85
CA LYS A 283 -149.43 30.59 -40.45
C LYS A 283 -150.81 30.89 -39.85
N LEU A 284 -150.89 31.35 -38.60
CA LEU A 284 -152.12 31.90 -38.02
C LEU A 284 -152.51 33.22 -38.67
N VAL A 285 -151.55 34.12 -38.96
CA VAL A 285 -151.82 35.41 -39.62
C VAL A 285 -152.39 35.23 -41.03
N GLU A 286 -151.94 34.22 -41.78
CA GLU A 286 -152.48 33.89 -43.10
C GLU A 286 -153.97 33.46 -43.02
N LEU A 287 -154.33 32.60 -42.07
CA LEU A 287 -155.71 32.13 -41.87
C LEU A 287 -156.66 33.26 -41.40
N TYR A 288 -156.16 34.21 -40.60
CA TYR A 288 -156.92 35.42 -40.24
C TYR A 288 -157.14 36.38 -41.42
N LYS A 289 -156.35 36.26 -42.50
CA LYS A 289 -156.52 37.07 -43.70
C LYS A 289 -157.62 36.49 -44.61
N GLU A 290 -157.58 35.20 -44.92
CA GLU A 290 -158.57 34.54 -45.78
C GLU A 290 -160.00 34.66 -45.21
N THR A 291 -160.16 34.47 -43.89
CA THR A 291 -161.46 34.58 -43.21
C THR A 291 -162.05 36.00 -43.20
N SER A 292 -161.22 37.04 -43.40
CA SER A 292 -161.68 38.42 -43.55
C SER A 292 -162.28 38.67 -44.95
N GLU A 293 -161.63 38.15 -45.99
CA GLU A 293 -162.02 38.40 -47.39
C GLU A 293 -163.35 37.71 -47.77
N GLU A 294 -163.72 36.60 -47.13
CA GLU A 294 -165.05 35.99 -47.28
C GLU A 294 -166.17 36.81 -46.62
N CYS A 295 -165.89 37.46 -45.49
CA CYS A 295 -166.89 38.24 -44.74
C CYS A 295 -167.34 39.48 -45.53
N SER A 296 -166.43 40.10 -46.28
CA SER A 296 -166.72 41.23 -47.17
C SER A 296 -167.75 40.88 -48.27
N LYS A 297 -167.63 39.71 -48.90
CA LYS A 297 -168.52 39.29 -50.00
C LYS A 297 -169.98 39.14 -49.55
N LYS A 298 -170.20 38.56 -48.36
CA LYS A 298 -171.54 38.39 -47.76
C LYS A 298 -172.22 39.71 -47.39
N GLY A 299 -171.48 40.80 -47.22
CA GLY A 299 -172.05 42.13 -46.99
C GLY A 299 -172.79 42.70 -48.21
N GLY A 300 -172.20 42.57 -49.41
CA GLY A 300 -172.73 43.16 -50.63
C GLY A 300 -174.07 42.56 -51.10
N GLU A 301 -174.27 41.26 -50.87
CA GLU A 301 -175.49 40.55 -51.26
C GLU A 301 -176.71 40.96 -50.41
N LEU A 302 -176.49 41.30 -49.13
CA LEU A 302 -177.56 41.71 -48.21
C LEU A 302 -178.09 43.13 -48.49
N GLU A 303 -177.24 44.07 -48.94
CA GLU A 303 -177.68 45.44 -49.23
C GLU A 303 -178.61 45.51 -50.47
N GLY A 304 -178.51 44.54 -51.38
CA GLY A 304 -179.46 44.38 -52.49
C GLY A 304 -180.85 43.93 -52.04
N VAL A 305 -180.93 43.08 -51.01
CA VAL A 305 -182.21 42.59 -50.46
C VAL A 305 -182.96 43.68 -49.70
N ILE A 306 -182.25 44.54 -48.96
CA ILE A 306 -182.86 45.62 -48.17
C ILE A 306 -183.68 46.58 -49.06
N LYS A 307 -183.12 47.02 -50.19
CA LYS A 307 -183.77 47.96 -51.13
C LYS A 307 -185.01 47.38 -51.83
N ALA A 308 -185.17 46.05 -51.84
CA ALA A 308 -186.37 45.38 -52.33
C ALA A 308 -187.50 45.27 -51.28
N LEU A 309 -187.16 45.38 -49.98
CA LEU A 309 -188.13 45.36 -48.87
C LEU A 309 -188.70 46.74 -48.57
N GLU A 310 -187.91 47.81 -48.74
CA GLU A 310 -188.31 49.20 -48.48
C GLU A 310 -189.50 49.65 -49.37
N THR A 311 -189.56 49.21 -50.62
CA THR A 311 -190.67 49.53 -51.54
C THR A 311 -191.97 48.81 -51.16
N HIS A 312 -191.88 47.59 -50.65
CA HIS A 312 -193.04 46.78 -50.25
C HIS A 312 -193.70 47.29 -48.97
N LEU A 313 -192.94 47.88 -48.05
CA LEU A 313 -193.46 48.47 -46.81
C LEU A 313 -194.37 49.68 -47.05
N VAL A 314 -194.04 50.55 -48.02
CA VAL A 314 -194.84 51.76 -48.33
C VAL A 314 -196.22 51.41 -48.92
N GLN A 315 -196.33 50.29 -49.63
CA GLN A 315 -197.64 49.80 -50.11
C GLN A 315 -198.46 49.17 -48.97
N ILE A 316 -197.82 48.43 -48.07
CA ILE A 316 -198.44 47.85 -46.87
C ILE A 316 -198.98 48.93 -45.92
N GLU A 317 -198.24 50.02 -45.69
CA GLU A 317 -198.62 51.07 -44.72
C GLU A 317 -199.93 51.79 -45.11
N ASN A 318 -200.17 51.98 -46.40
CA ASN A 318 -201.43 52.56 -46.89
C ASN A 318 -202.61 51.59 -46.72
N GLU A 319 -202.42 50.30 -47.04
CA GLU A 319 -203.47 49.29 -46.91
C GLU A 319 -203.92 49.01 -45.47
N TYR A 320 -203.05 49.20 -44.47
CA TYR A 320 -203.44 49.03 -43.06
C TYR A 320 -204.23 50.21 -42.49
N LYS A 321 -204.09 51.41 -43.06
CA LYS A 321 -204.77 52.62 -42.56
C LYS A 321 -206.29 52.53 -42.69
N ASP A 322 -206.77 52.08 -43.85
CA ASP A 322 -208.20 51.89 -44.12
C ASP A 322 -208.81 50.68 -43.37
N LYS A 323 -207.98 49.69 -43.02
CA LYS A 323 -208.40 48.50 -42.26
C LYS A 323 -208.51 48.81 -40.75
N LEU A 324 -207.60 49.61 -40.20
CA LEU A 324 -207.59 49.99 -38.78
C LEU A 324 -208.84 50.79 -38.36
N GLN A 325 -209.43 51.55 -39.28
CA GLN A 325 -210.67 52.30 -39.03
C GLN A 325 -211.94 51.41 -38.96
N ASN A 326 -211.84 50.13 -39.32
CA ASN A 326 -212.95 49.18 -39.30
C ASN A 326 -212.88 48.13 -38.15
N GLU A 327 -211.73 47.94 -37.49
CA GLU A 327 -211.58 46.96 -36.40
C GLU A 327 -211.71 47.52 -34.97
N SER A 328 -211.46 48.82 -34.75
CA SER A 328 -211.47 49.40 -33.39
C SER A 328 -212.87 49.39 -32.76
N SER A 329 -213.92 49.51 -33.58
CA SER A 329 -215.34 49.33 -33.21
C SER A 329 -215.70 47.92 -32.75
N ALA A 330 -214.82 46.92 -32.94
CA ALA A 330 -215.03 45.55 -32.47
C ALA A 330 -214.36 45.24 -31.11
N LYS A 331 -213.45 46.10 -30.61
CA LYS A 331 -212.68 45.82 -29.38
C LYS A 331 -213.36 46.19 -28.06
N GLU A 332 -214.41 47.03 -28.12
CA GLU A 332 -215.25 47.43 -26.97
C GLU A 332 -215.95 46.23 -26.27
N GLY A 333 -216.00 45.05 -26.93
CA GLY A 333 -216.56 43.82 -26.36
C GLY A 333 -215.63 43.01 -25.44
N LEU A 334 -214.31 43.17 -25.52
CA LEU A 334 -213.35 42.21 -24.94
C LEU A 334 -212.79 42.58 -23.55
N GLU A 335 -213.01 43.82 -23.10
CA GLU A 335 -212.48 44.37 -21.83
C GLU A 335 -212.99 43.64 -20.56
N LYS A 336 -213.99 42.76 -20.69
CA LYS A 336 -214.57 41.99 -19.60
C LYS A 336 -213.72 40.80 -19.12
N HIS A 337 -212.76 40.31 -19.91
CA HIS A 337 -211.96 39.13 -19.57
C HIS A 337 -210.67 39.41 -18.78
N PHE A 338 -210.34 40.66 -18.48
CA PHE A 338 -209.07 41.06 -17.88
C PHE A 338 -208.87 40.66 -16.38
N LYS A 339 -209.92 40.21 -15.67
CA LYS A 339 -209.92 40.24 -14.19
C LYS A 339 -209.65 38.91 -13.44
N ASP A 340 -209.68 37.76 -14.11
CA ASP A 340 -209.83 36.46 -13.41
C ASP A 340 -208.53 35.66 -13.17
N LEU A 341 -207.35 36.15 -13.56
CA LEU A 341 -206.13 35.31 -13.67
C LEU A 341 -204.81 35.95 -13.19
N GLN A 342 -204.86 37.04 -12.42
CA GLN A 342 -203.65 37.82 -12.05
C GLN A 342 -202.90 37.32 -10.78
N GLU A 343 -203.47 36.43 -9.97
CA GLU A 343 -203.22 36.43 -8.51
C GLU A 343 -202.34 35.31 -7.90
N LYS A 344 -201.67 34.42 -8.68
CA LYS A 344 -201.17 33.14 -8.10
C LYS A 344 -199.71 32.69 -8.29
N LEU A 345 -198.83 33.40 -8.99
CA LEU A 345 -197.43 32.98 -9.16
C LEU A 345 -196.41 34.10 -8.89
N GLN A 346 -196.18 34.38 -7.60
CA GLN A 346 -195.17 35.34 -7.13
C GLN A 346 -194.49 34.89 -5.81
N MET A 347 -194.13 33.61 -5.66
CA MET A 347 -193.43 33.10 -4.47
C MET A 347 -192.35 32.07 -4.81
N TYR A 348 -191.22 32.16 -4.10
CA TYR A 348 -190.07 31.23 -4.05
C TYR A 348 -189.22 31.04 -5.32
N GLU A 349 -188.13 31.82 -5.44
CA GLU A 349 -186.76 31.25 -5.36
C GLU A 349 -185.67 32.34 -5.19
N THR A 350 -184.67 32.09 -4.33
CA THR A 350 -183.36 32.77 -4.27
C THR A 350 -182.49 32.19 -3.12
N LYS A 351 -181.28 31.64 -3.40
CA LYS A 351 -180.00 31.82 -2.64
C LYS A 351 -178.91 30.74 -2.86
N ALA A 352 -177.68 31.21 -3.13
CA ALA A 352 -176.33 30.74 -2.68
C ALA A 352 -175.78 29.29 -2.99
N VAL A 353 -174.46 28.93 -3.08
CA VAL A 353 -173.12 29.56 -3.34
C VAL A 353 -171.95 29.16 -2.35
N ILE A 354 -170.95 28.35 -2.81
CA ILE A 354 -169.44 28.35 -2.59
C ILE A 354 -168.65 27.70 -1.35
N SER A 355 -167.60 26.85 -1.65
CA SER A 355 -166.21 26.60 -1.02
C SER A 355 -165.85 25.74 0.25
N LYS A 356 -164.66 25.01 0.31
CA LYS A 356 -163.36 25.29 1.09
C LYS A 356 -162.35 24.13 1.59
N GLU A 357 -160.99 24.32 1.47
CA GLU A 357 -159.71 23.94 2.27
C GLU A 357 -159.25 22.46 2.70
N SER A 358 -158.01 22.01 3.17
CA SER A 358 -156.55 22.46 3.34
C SER A 358 -155.50 21.34 3.85
N ALA A 359 -154.18 21.63 4.14
CA ALA A 359 -153.07 20.90 4.93
C ALA A 359 -152.03 19.92 4.21
N GLU A 360 -150.82 19.38 4.66
CA GLU A 360 -149.79 19.47 5.79
C GLU A 360 -148.43 18.60 5.57
N HIS A 361 -147.36 18.69 6.43
CA HIS A 361 -146.17 17.76 6.78
C HIS A 361 -144.82 17.63 5.93
N ARG A 362 -143.57 17.14 6.31
CA ARG A 362 -142.75 16.81 7.58
C ARG A 362 -141.14 16.80 7.49
N LEU A 363 -140.33 15.72 7.80
CA LEU A 363 -138.87 15.65 8.29
C LEU A 363 -138.09 14.30 7.94
N LEU A 364 -136.80 13.85 8.17
CA LEU A 364 -135.33 14.17 8.54
C LEU A 364 -134.43 12.84 8.33
N GLN A 365 -133.09 12.51 8.56
CA GLN A 365 -131.75 12.98 9.12
C GLN A 365 -130.49 12.07 8.64
N ILE A 366 -129.18 12.21 9.08
CA ILE A 366 -127.91 11.56 8.48
C ILE A 366 -126.71 11.14 9.49
N SER A 367 -125.51 10.60 9.06
CA SER A 367 -124.39 9.85 9.80
C SER A 367 -122.86 10.04 9.33
N ASN A 368 -121.83 9.14 9.67
CA ASN A 368 -120.36 8.90 9.18
C ASN A 368 -119.20 8.77 10.29
N LEU A 369 -117.87 8.34 10.23
CA LEU A 369 -116.90 7.45 9.44
C LEU A 369 -115.39 7.27 10.02
N ARG A 370 -114.52 6.31 9.51
CA ARG A 370 -112.97 6.18 9.45
C ARG A 370 -112.08 5.56 10.63
N SER A 371 -110.74 5.17 10.66
CA SER A 371 -109.47 5.04 9.78
C SER A 371 -108.19 4.28 10.39
N ASN A 372 -107.10 3.94 9.61
CA ASN A 372 -105.59 3.68 9.92
C ASN A 372 -105.01 2.30 10.49
N ALA A 373 -103.68 1.88 10.61
CA ALA A 373 -102.32 1.98 9.90
C ALA A 373 -101.13 1.11 10.56
N ASN A 374 -99.92 0.80 9.92
CA ASN A 374 -98.62 0.11 10.43
C ASN A 374 -97.52 -0.13 9.29
N MET A 375 -96.26 -0.73 9.27
CA MET A 375 -94.93 -1.01 10.01
C MET A 375 -93.83 -1.57 8.97
N ASP A 376 -92.55 -2.11 9.07
CA ASP A 376 -91.39 -2.60 9.96
C ASP A 376 -90.03 -2.78 9.09
N HIS A 377 -88.77 -3.36 9.26
CA HIS A 377 -87.87 -4.15 10.22
C HIS A 377 -86.27 -4.08 9.94
N VAL A 378 -85.35 -5.04 10.40
CA VAL A 378 -83.84 -4.86 10.77
C VAL A 378 -82.77 -6.08 10.57
N TRP A 379 -81.45 -6.11 11.05
CA TRP A 379 -80.54 -7.24 11.72
C TRP A 379 -78.92 -7.47 11.45
N ALA A 380 -78.02 -8.10 12.37
CA ALA A 380 -76.45 -8.37 12.38
C ALA A 380 -75.80 -9.50 13.43
N ASP A 381 -74.53 -9.96 13.87
CA ASP A 381 -72.92 -9.88 13.89
C ASP A 381 -72.10 -11.26 14.37
N GLU A 382 -70.83 -11.64 14.89
CA GLU A 382 -69.41 -11.21 15.47
C GLU A 382 -68.20 -12.35 15.81
N THR A 383 -66.95 -12.08 16.46
CA THR A 383 -65.82 -12.87 17.31
C THR A 383 -64.31 -13.48 16.92
N GLU A 384 -63.38 -14.09 17.83
CA GLU A 384 -61.77 -14.22 17.85
C GLU A 384 -60.89 -15.32 18.78
N SER A 385 -59.49 -15.64 18.74
CA SER A 385 -58.41 -16.18 19.84
C SER A 385 -57.01 -17.14 19.64
N ASP A 386 -55.98 -17.39 20.63
CA ASP A 386 -54.57 -18.23 20.65
C ASP A 386 -53.61 -18.63 22.01
N LEU A 387 -52.39 -19.42 22.03
CA LEU A 387 -51.05 -19.60 22.95
C LEU A 387 -50.46 -21.02 23.67
N GLN A 388 -49.24 -21.51 24.30
CA GLN A 388 -47.67 -21.38 24.66
C GLN A 388 -46.79 -22.62 25.46
N ASN A 389 -45.38 -22.72 25.81
CA ASN A 389 -44.52 -23.89 26.55
C ASN A 389 -42.90 -23.85 27.11
N ASP A 390 -42.17 -24.83 27.88
CA ASP A 390 -40.65 -24.89 28.47
C ASP A 390 -39.81 -26.19 29.23
N SER A 391 -38.41 -26.20 29.59
CA SER A 391 -37.38 -26.90 30.66
C SER A 391 -36.45 -28.29 30.60
N MET A 392 -35.34 -28.89 31.32
CA MET A 392 -34.11 -28.82 32.37
C MET A 392 -33.07 -30.16 32.50
N SER A 393 -31.96 -30.68 33.29
CA SER A 393 -30.83 -30.58 34.44
C SER A 393 -29.64 -31.77 34.68
N VAL A 394 -28.56 -31.83 35.63
CA VAL A 394 -27.31 -32.87 35.86
C VAL A 394 -26.32 -33.08 37.23
N ILE A 395 -25.27 -34.05 37.46
CA ILE A 395 -24.32 -34.38 38.74
C ILE A 395 -22.91 -35.32 38.77
N VAL A 396 -21.99 -35.58 39.87
CA VAL A 396 -20.50 -36.23 39.99
C VAL A 396 -19.82 -36.95 41.38
N PRO A 397 -18.64 -37.80 41.50
CA PRO A 397 -17.97 -38.64 42.69
C PRO A 397 -16.33 -38.82 43.10
N LYS A 398 -15.74 -39.73 44.04
CA LYS A 398 -14.20 -40.00 44.53
C LYS A 398 -13.58 -41.31 45.38
N MET A 399 -12.30 -41.44 46.00
CA MET A 399 -11.38 -42.71 46.42
C MET A 399 -10.29 -42.86 47.70
N PRO A 400 -9.50 -44.02 48.08
CA PRO A 400 -8.61 -44.39 49.35
C PRO A 400 -7.13 -45.19 49.40
N PHE A 401 -6.45 -45.74 50.54
CA PHE A 401 -4.98 -46.36 50.75
C PHE A 401 -4.47 -47.36 52.00
N GLY A 402 -3.15 -47.89 52.22
CA GLY A 402 -2.50 -48.86 53.31
C GLY A 402 -0.85 -49.15 53.40
N ILE A 403 0.06 -50.00 54.11
CA ILE A 403 0.36 -51.08 55.23
C ILE A 403 1.95 -51.46 55.59
N SER A 404 2.47 -52.37 56.56
CA SER A 404 3.96 -52.69 57.03
C SER A 404 4.49 -54.10 57.76
N GLU A 405 5.80 -54.36 58.25
CA GLU A 405 6.49 -55.69 58.81
C GLU A 405 7.78 -55.68 59.86
N THR A 406 8.58 -56.79 60.28
CA THR A 406 9.57 -56.89 61.50
C THR A 406 10.87 -57.88 61.86
N ALA A 407 11.16 -59.19 61.56
CA ALA A 407 11.72 -60.34 62.47
C ALA A 407 13.23 -60.92 62.83
N LEU A 408 14.41 -60.25 62.92
CA LEU A 408 15.76 -60.94 62.84
C LEU A 408 16.48 -61.66 64.06
N ALA A 409 16.38 -61.22 65.32
CA ALA A 409 17.46 -61.44 66.33
C ALA A 409 17.63 -62.84 66.99
N THR A 410 16.66 -63.76 66.90
CA THR A 410 16.63 -64.98 67.73
C THR A 410 17.34 -66.21 67.13
N SER A 411 17.74 -66.17 65.86
CA SER A 411 18.39 -67.30 65.18
C SER A 411 19.84 -67.54 65.66
N LEU A 412 20.60 -66.47 65.86
CA LEU A 412 22.07 -66.51 65.98
C LEU A 412 22.61 -67.24 67.23
N LEU A 413 21.80 -67.40 68.28
CA LEU A 413 22.18 -68.17 69.48
C LEU A 413 21.93 -69.68 69.36
N ARG A 414 21.19 -70.13 68.34
CA ARG A 414 20.81 -71.54 68.18
C ARG A 414 21.92 -72.40 67.58
N ASP A 415 22.80 -71.81 66.78
CA ASP A 415 23.70 -72.55 65.89
C ASP A 415 25.08 -72.86 66.52
N GLY A 416 25.13 -72.95 67.87
CA GLY A 416 26.23 -73.60 68.62
C GLY A 416 27.51 -72.79 68.84
N TRP A 417 27.50 -71.48 68.61
CA TRP A 417 28.68 -70.63 68.77
C TRP A 417 28.96 -70.33 70.25
N THR A 418 30.21 -70.54 70.70
CA THR A 418 30.63 -70.17 72.06
C THR A 418 30.65 -68.66 72.24
N LEU A 419 30.31 -68.18 73.44
CA LEU A 419 30.17 -66.75 73.75
C LEU A 419 31.40 -65.90 73.34
N ALA A 420 32.61 -66.43 73.50
CA ALA A 420 33.85 -65.78 73.05
C ALA A 420 33.88 -65.56 71.53
N LYS A 421 33.44 -66.53 70.71
CA LYS A 421 33.35 -66.40 69.25
C LYS A 421 32.22 -65.45 68.83
N ILE A 422 31.13 -65.39 69.59
CA ILE A 422 30.06 -64.41 69.35
C ILE A 422 30.58 -62.99 69.59
N TYR A 423 31.35 -62.77 70.67
CA TYR A 423 32.01 -61.47 70.90
C TYR A 423 33.10 -61.16 69.88
N GLU A 424 33.89 -62.13 69.45
CA GLU A 424 34.89 -61.98 68.38
C GLU A 424 34.23 -61.54 67.05
N LYS A 425 33.16 -62.23 66.61
CA LYS A 425 32.42 -61.86 65.41
C LYS A 425 31.60 -60.57 65.56
N TYR A 426 31.11 -60.26 66.76
CA TYR A 426 30.53 -58.94 67.04
C TYR A 426 31.58 -57.83 66.94
N HIS A 427 32.81 -58.08 67.39
CA HIS A 427 33.92 -57.13 67.26
C HIS A 427 34.32 -56.94 65.78
N GLU A 428 34.47 -58.02 65.01
CA GLU A 428 34.72 -57.95 63.56
C GLU A 428 33.63 -57.14 62.82
N VAL A 429 32.35 -57.40 63.10
CA VAL A 429 31.23 -56.66 62.50
C VAL A 429 31.22 -55.19 62.97
N SER A 430 31.60 -54.92 64.22
CA SER A 430 31.73 -53.56 64.77
C SER A 430 32.90 -52.79 64.17
N ASP A 431 34.01 -53.45 63.85
CA ASP A 431 35.15 -52.85 63.14
C ASP A 431 34.80 -52.63 61.66
N ALA A 432 34.15 -53.59 61.01
CA ALA A 432 33.65 -53.46 59.64
C ALA A 432 32.66 -52.29 59.51
N LEU A 433 31.70 -52.16 60.43
CA LEU A 433 30.78 -51.03 60.50
C LEU A 433 31.51 -49.70 60.74
N ARG A 434 32.56 -49.68 61.58
CA ARG A 434 33.39 -48.48 61.79
C ARG A 434 34.19 -48.10 60.54
N HIS A 435 34.72 -49.07 59.80
CA HIS A 435 35.35 -48.84 58.50
C HIS A 435 34.35 -48.34 57.46
N GLU A 436 33.13 -48.89 57.43
CA GLU A 436 32.07 -48.42 56.53
C GLU A 436 31.63 -46.98 56.85
N ILE A 437 31.45 -46.65 58.14
CA ILE A 437 31.14 -45.28 58.58
C ILE A 437 32.27 -44.30 58.21
N TRP A 438 33.54 -44.71 58.36
CA TRP A 438 34.67 -43.89 57.90
C TRP A 438 34.73 -43.75 56.37
N GLY A 439 34.43 -44.81 55.62
CA GLY A 439 34.34 -44.75 54.16
C GLY A 439 33.22 -43.84 53.68
N ARG A 440 32.03 -43.93 54.30
CA ARG A 440 30.90 -43.02 54.07
C ARG A 440 31.29 -41.57 54.34
N LYS A 441 31.87 -41.27 55.52
CA LYS A 441 32.34 -39.92 55.87
C LYS A 441 33.43 -39.37 54.95
N HIS A 442 34.31 -40.24 54.44
CA HIS A 442 35.34 -39.83 53.50
C HIS A 442 34.75 -39.49 52.12
N ALA A 443 33.78 -40.29 51.65
CA ALA A 443 33.02 -39.99 50.43
C ALA A 443 32.15 -38.73 50.57
N GLU A 444 31.50 -38.57 51.72
CA GLU A 444 30.71 -37.39 52.11
C GLU A 444 31.57 -36.11 52.05
N ALA A 445 32.74 -36.09 52.69
CA ALA A 445 33.67 -34.96 52.63
C ALA A 445 34.30 -34.69 51.23
N ILE A 446 34.25 -35.67 50.32
CA ILE A 446 34.61 -35.46 48.90
C ILE A 446 33.42 -34.86 48.14
N LEU A 447 32.20 -35.36 48.36
CA LEU A 447 30.98 -34.84 47.75
C LEU A 447 30.69 -33.41 48.21
N GLU A 448 30.87 -33.09 49.49
CA GLU A 448 30.80 -31.72 50.03
C GLU A 448 31.77 -30.80 49.29
N ARG A 449 33.03 -31.21 49.10
CA ARG A 449 34.01 -30.40 48.36
C ARG A 449 33.60 -30.17 46.91
N VAL A 450 33.15 -31.23 46.22
CA VAL A 450 32.67 -31.13 44.83
C VAL A 450 31.44 -30.23 44.74
N LEU A 451 30.56 -30.26 45.74
CA LEU A 451 29.39 -29.39 45.85
C LEU A 451 29.81 -27.92 46.02
N HIS A 452 30.70 -27.59 46.97
CA HIS A 452 31.23 -26.23 47.11
C HIS A 452 31.97 -25.76 45.84
N GLU A 453 32.71 -26.65 45.17
CA GLU A 453 33.34 -26.35 43.89
C GLU A 453 32.35 -26.10 42.75
N ILE A 454 31.16 -26.69 42.80
CA ILE A 454 30.07 -26.45 41.84
C ILE A 454 29.33 -25.16 42.20
N GLU A 455 29.07 -24.89 43.47
CA GLU A 455 28.44 -23.65 43.95
C GLU A 455 29.29 -22.43 43.61
N ASN A 456 30.59 -22.43 43.91
CA ASN A 456 31.52 -21.36 43.54
C ASN A 456 31.54 -21.11 42.03
N LYS A 457 31.50 -22.18 41.21
CA LYS A 457 31.45 -22.07 39.74
C LYS A 457 30.10 -21.52 39.27
N ALA A 458 28.99 -21.93 39.89
CA ALA A 458 27.66 -21.43 39.60
C ALA A 458 27.52 -19.93 39.94
N GLU A 459 28.10 -19.48 41.05
CA GLU A 459 28.19 -18.06 41.41
C GLU A 459 28.94 -17.26 40.34
N THR A 460 30.14 -17.68 39.94
CA THR A 460 30.88 -16.99 38.86
C THR A 460 30.12 -16.95 37.53
N ILE A 461 29.39 -18.03 37.18
CA ILE A 461 28.57 -18.07 35.95
C ILE A 461 27.36 -17.13 36.05
N LEU A 462 26.83 -16.88 37.25
CA LEU A 462 25.76 -15.90 37.47
C LEU A 462 26.29 -14.46 37.41
N GLU A 463 27.49 -14.20 37.92
CA GLU A 463 28.17 -12.91 37.78
C GLU A 463 28.48 -12.60 36.31
N GLU A 464 29.10 -13.52 35.57
CA GLU A 464 29.35 -13.39 34.12
C GLU A 464 28.07 -13.10 33.33
N ARG A 465 26.97 -13.80 33.64
CA ARG A 465 25.65 -13.54 33.03
C ARG A 465 25.13 -12.14 33.34
N ALA A 466 25.25 -11.69 34.58
CA ALA A 466 24.83 -10.34 34.98
C ALA A 466 25.72 -9.25 34.33
N GLU A 467 27.00 -9.51 34.06
CA GLU A 467 27.85 -8.60 33.28
C GLU A 467 27.47 -8.60 31.79
N HIS A 468 27.19 -9.76 31.20
CA HIS A 468 26.69 -9.84 29.83
C HIS A 468 25.32 -9.14 29.66
N GLU A 469 24.42 -9.24 30.63
CA GLU A 469 23.13 -8.52 30.60
C GLU A 469 23.33 -7.00 30.68
N LYS A 470 24.20 -6.50 31.58
CA LYS A 470 24.59 -5.08 31.63
C LYS A 470 25.20 -4.63 30.29
N MET A 471 26.03 -5.46 29.68
CA MET A 471 26.66 -5.20 28.38
C MET A 471 25.64 -5.12 27.24
N LEU A 472 24.64 -6.02 27.21
CA LEU A 472 23.52 -5.96 26.28
C LEU A 472 22.63 -4.72 26.51
N GLY A 473 22.42 -4.30 27.76
CA GLY A 473 21.78 -3.03 28.10
C GLY A 473 22.56 -1.81 27.59
N ALA A 474 23.90 -1.84 27.70
CA ALA A 474 24.77 -0.81 27.14
C ALA A 474 24.69 -0.78 25.60
N TYR A 475 24.77 -1.92 24.92
CA TYR A 475 24.65 -2.01 23.45
C TYR A 475 23.28 -1.56 22.94
N THR A 476 22.18 -1.97 23.58
CA THR A 476 20.82 -1.56 23.18
C THR A 476 20.60 -0.06 23.40
N SER A 477 21.05 0.52 24.51
CA SER A 477 20.98 1.97 24.74
C SER A 477 21.83 2.77 23.74
N LEU A 478 23.02 2.28 23.38
CA LEU A 478 23.87 2.89 22.35
C LEU A 478 23.24 2.82 20.96
N ASN A 479 22.67 1.67 20.58
CA ASN A 479 21.96 1.50 19.31
C ASN A 479 20.71 2.40 19.23
N GLN A 480 19.95 2.52 20.32
CA GLN A 480 18.81 3.43 20.41
C GLN A 480 19.25 4.91 20.34
N ARG A 481 20.45 5.26 20.81
CA ARG A 481 21.02 6.61 20.65
C ARG A 481 21.51 6.85 19.21
N LEU A 482 22.09 5.84 18.56
CA LEU A 482 22.45 5.89 17.13
C LEU A 482 21.20 6.10 16.26
N GLN A 483 20.12 5.35 16.50
CA GLN A 483 18.85 5.51 15.78
C GLN A 483 18.26 6.92 15.95
N ARG A 484 18.29 7.51 17.15
CA ARG A 484 17.89 8.92 17.33
C ARG A 484 18.77 9.88 16.52
N SER A 485 20.09 9.72 16.59
CA SER A 485 21.04 10.56 15.85
C SER A 485 20.90 10.45 14.32
N LEU A 486 20.45 9.30 13.80
CA LEU A 486 20.12 9.12 12.39
C LEU A 486 18.83 9.85 12.02
N LEU A 487 17.75 9.68 12.80
CA LEU A 487 16.49 10.39 12.58
C LEU A 487 16.64 11.92 12.72
N GLU A 488 17.52 12.38 13.61
CA GLU A 488 17.92 13.79 13.74
C GLU A 488 18.69 14.26 12.49
N ASN A 489 19.63 13.47 11.96
CA ASN A 489 20.31 13.77 10.70
C ASN A 489 19.33 13.84 9.52
N ASP A 490 18.42 12.88 9.37
CA ASP A 490 17.41 12.87 8.31
C ASP A 490 16.51 14.12 8.39
N GLY A 491 16.14 14.52 9.61
CA GLY A 491 15.45 15.78 9.88
C GLY A 491 16.27 17.01 9.45
N TYR A 492 17.57 17.04 9.77
CA TYR A 492 18.46 18.11 9.32
C TYR A 492 18.60 18.13 7.79
N GLU A 493 18.75 16.99 7.12
CA GLU A 493 18.81 16.91 5.65
C GLU A 493 17.54 17.44 4.98
N ILE A 494 16.36 17.14 5.53
CA ILE A 494 15.08 17.71 5.08
C ILE A 494 15.08 19.24 5.24
N THR A 495 15.50 19.78 6.39
CA THR A 495 15.56 21.25 6.58
C THR A 495 16.57 21.91 5.64
N ILE A 496 17.73 21.29 5.41
CA ILE A 496 18.75 21.77 4.48
C ILE A 496 18.25 21.73 3.03
N SER A 497 17.48 20.71 2.65
CA SER A 497 16.85 20.61 1.33
C SER A 497 15.80 21.72 1.12
N ASN A 498 14.94 21.96 2.12
CA ASN A 498 13.95 23.04 2.10
C ASN A 498 14.61 24.43 2.02
N LEU A 499 15.65 24.69 2.82
CA LEU A 499 16.41 25.94 2.78
C LEU A 499 17.13 26.16 1.43
N LYS A 500 17.65 25.09 0.80
CA LYS A 500 18.21 25.15 -0.57
C LYS A 500 17.14 25.46 -1.61
N ALA A 501 15.91 24.95 -1.45
CA ALA A 501 14.80 25.25 -2.34
C ALA A 501 14.28 26.70 -2.16
N GLU A 502 14.22 27.18 -0.92
CA GLU A 502 13.91 28.58 -0.60
C GLU A 502 14.96 29.57 -1.13
N LEU A 503 16.25 29.25 -1.00
CA LEU A 503 17.34 30.07 -1.51
C LEU A 503 17.25 30.19 -3.03
N LYS A 504 17.06 29.07 -3.75
CA LYS A 504 16.83 29.09 -5.21
C LYS A 504 15.61 29.91 -5.63
N LYS A 505 14.52 29.91 -4.84
CA LYS A 505 13.36 30.79 -5.11
C LYS A 505 13.76 32.26 -4.98
N ARG A 506 14.40 32.64 -3.88
CA ARG A 506 14.87 34.02 -3.67
C ARG A 506 15.89 34.48 -4.72
N ASP A 507 16.75 33.58 -5.22
CA ASP A 507 17.63 33.86 -6.35
C ASP A 507 16.82 34.13 -7.63
N CYS A 508 15.81 33.30 -7.94
CA CYS A 508 14.92 33.53 -9.07
C CYS A 508 14.17 34.87 -8.95
N ASP A 509 13.57 35.14 -7.79
CA ASP A 509 12.84 36.38 -7.49
C ASP A 509 13.76 37.61 -7.64
N TYR A 510 14.99 37.53 -7.11
CA TYR A 510 16.01 38.58 -7.26
C TYR A 510 16.39 38.79 -8.74
N THR A 511 16.60 37.74 -9.53
CA THR A 511 16.86 37.89 -10.97
C THR A 511 15.66 38.39 -11.77
N PHE A 512 14.43 38.23 -11.27
CA PHE A 512 13.24 38.84 -11.85
C PHE A 512 13.22 40.35 -11.55
N SER A 513 13.34 40.75 -10.28
CA SER A 513 13.39 42.17 -9.89
C SER A 513 14.58 42.90 -10.51
N GLN A 514 15.74 42.26 -10.70
CA GLN A 514 16.85 42.88 -11.42
C GLN A 514 16.51 43.13 -12.90
N LYS A 515 15.85 42.18 -13.59
CA LYS A 515 15.39 42.40 -14.98
C LYS A 515 14.31 43.49 -15.07
N GLU A 516 13.48 43.62 -14.05
CA GLU A 516 12.49 44.69 -13.93
C GLU A 516 13.17 46.05 -13.76
N ILE A 517 14.18 46.16 -12.87
CA ILE A 517 15.03 47.35 -12.71
C ILE A 517 15.75 47.68 -14.03
N ASP A 518 16.39 46.71 -14.68
CA ASP A 518 17.06 46.87 -15.98
C ASP A 518 16.10 47.32 -17.09
N ASN A 519 14.80 47.04 -16.98
CA ASN A 519 13.76 47.44 -17.92
C ASN A 519 13.24 48.86 -17.59
N LEU A 520 13.03 49.16 -16.32
CA LEU A 520 12.65 50.49 -15.84
C LEU A 520 13.78 51.51 -16.12
N GLU A 521 15.05 51.13 -16.02
CA GLU A 521 16.18 51.97 -16.42
C GLU A 521 16.20 52.23 -17.94
N LYS A 522 15.88 51.23 -18.76
CA LYS A 522 15.73 51.40 -20.22
C LYS A 522 14.57 52.32 -20.56
N GLN A 523 13.42 52.17 -19.90
CA GLN A 523 12.28 53.07 -20.06
C GLN A 523 12.62 54.50 -19.60
N MET A 524 13.27 54.65 -18.44
CA MET A 524 13.71 55.96 -17.93
C MET A 524 14.73 56.62 -18.85
N THR A 525 15.68 55.88 -19.42
CA THR A 525 16.67 56.43 -20.37
C THR A 525 16.08 56.72 -21.76
N VAL A 526 15.02 56.01 -22.18
CA VAL A 526 14.22 56.39 -23.36
C VAL A 526 13.42 57.66 -23.08
N LEU A 527 12.68 57.74 -21.97
CA LEU A 527 11.90 58.91 -21.58
C LEU A 527 12.78 60.16 -21.36
N LEU A 528 13.99 60.01 -20.80
CA LEU A 528 14.97 61.09 -20.68
C LEU A 528 15.51 61.53 -22.04
N LYS A 529 15.73 60.60 -22.98
CA LYS A 529 16.07 60.94 -24.37
C LYS A 529 14.92 61.65 -25.07
N GLU A 530 13.68 61.19 -24.92
CA GLU A 530 12.50 61.83 -25.49
C GLU A 530 12.27 63.23 -24.91
N PHE A 531 12.47 63.41 -23.59
CA PHE A 531 12.45 64.72 -22.94
C PHE A 531 13.54 65.65 -23.49
N GLN A 532 14.78 65.15 -23.64
CA GLN A 532 15.89 65.90 -24.23
C GLN A 532 15.63 66.23 -25.71
N ASP A 533 15.09 65.29 -26.48
CA ASP A 533 14.71 65.47 -27.89
C ASP A 533 13.58 66.49 -28.05
N ILE A 534 12.60 66.51 -27.15
CA ILE A 534 11.54 67.53 -27.08
C ILE A 534 12.17 68.89 -26.71
N GLN A 535 13.04 68.95 -25.70
CA GLN A 535 13.74 70.17 -25.31
C GLN A 535 14.56 70.76 -26.47
N ILE A 536 15.22 69.91 -27.26
CA ILE A 536 15.99 70.30 -28.46
C ILE A 536 15.06 70.68 -29.62
N ARG A 537 14.01 69.89 -29.91
CA ARG A 537 13.08 70.14 -31.05
C ARG A 537 12.23 71.40 -30.86
N TYR A 538 11.89 71.76 -29.63
CA TYR A 538 11.07 72.95 -29.34
C TYR A 538 11.90 74.17 -28.87
N GLY A 539 13.14 73.99 -28.40
CA GLY A 539 13.99 75.09 -27.92
C GLY A 539 13.44 75.81 -26.68
N VAL A 540 12.61 75.12 -25.88
CA VAL A 540 11.85 75.68 -24.75
C VAL A 540 12.62 75.48 -23.45
N ASN A 541 12.78 76.57 -22.68
CA ASN A 541 13.28 76.51 -21.30
C ASN A 541 12.32 75.70 -20.41
N SER A 542 12.87 75.05 -19.38
CA SER A 542 12.23 73.97 -18.61
C SER A 542 11.04 74.35 -17.69
N GLN A 543 10.21 75.34 -18.06
CA GLN A 543 9.16 75.91 -17.20
C GLN A 543 7.72 75.88 -17.77
N ASP A 544 7.51 75.65 -19.07
CA ASP A 544 6.17 75.71 -19.70
C ASP A 544 5.49 74.35 -19.97
N LEU A 545 6.13 73.21 -19.66
CA LEU A 545 5.58 71.87 -19.99
C LEU A 545 4.30 71.46 -19.23
N SER A 546 3.88 72.21 -18.19
CA SER A 546 2.77 71.79 -17.31
C SER A 546 1.38 71.82 -17.95
N ASN A 547 1.18 72.51 -19.08
CA ASN A 547 -0.15 72.94 -19.53
C ASN A 547 -0.63 72.36 -20.89
N GLN A 548 0.08 71.39 -21.49
CA GLN A 548 -0.34 70.79 -22.78
C GLN A 548 -0.46 69.25 -22.77
N MET A 549 -0.40 68.58 -21.62
CA MET A 549 -0.53 67.12 -21.53
C MET A 549 -1.97 66.65 -21.28
N SER A 550 -2.96 67.24 -21.97
CA SER A 550 -4.37 66.84 -21.87
C SER A 550 -5.16 67.10 -23.17
N ASN A 551 -4.66 66.54 -24.27
CA ASN A 551 -5.45 66.03 -25.41
C ASN A 551 -4.50 65.39 -26.45
N ASN A 552 -5.04 64.44 -27.23
CA ASN A 552 -4.42 63.82 -28.41
C ASN A 552 -3.17 62.94 -28.18
N PHE A 553 -3.37 61.65 -27.89
CA PHE A 553 -2.83 60.60 -28.77
C PHE A 553 -3.65 59.31 -28.66
N SER A 554 -3.94 58.66 -29.78
CA SER A 554 -4.70 57.39 -29.84
C SER A 554 -4.37 56.63 -31.13
N THR A 555 -3.23 55.93 -31.12
CA THR A 555 -2.82 55.07 -32.25
C THR A 555 -1.80 54.00 -31.82
N SER A 556 -1.87 52.86 -32.51
CA SER A 556 -0.82 51.83 -32.73
C SER A 556 -0.10 51.22 -31.52
N ASN A 557 -0.48 49.97 -31.20
CA ASN A 557 0.35 48.73 -31.21
C ASN A 557 -0.49 47.69 -30.43
N ASP A 558 -1.17 46.71 -31.03
CA ASP A 558 -0.75 45.70 -32.02
C ASP A 558 0.39 44.81 -31.53
N ASP A 559 0.04 43.67 -30.92
CA ASP A 559 0.69 42.38 -31.18
C ASP A 559 -0.21 41.19 -30.72
N GLY A 560 -0.09 40.04 -31.38
CA GLY A 560 -0.09 38.76 -30.67
C GLY A 560 -1.39 38.01 -30.29
N CYS A 561 -2.58 38.27 -30.86
CA CYS A 561 -3.72 37.34 -30.66
C CYS A 561 -4.63 37.15 -31.88
N HIS A 562 -4.50 36.00 -32.56
CA HIS A 562 -5.29 35.65 -33.76
C HIS A 562 -6.73 35.21 -33.44
N THR A 563 -7.63 36.18 -33.22
CA THR A 563 -9.08 35.93 -33.34
C THR A 563 -9.46 35.77 -34.82
N ASN A 564 -9.52 34.53 -35.30
CA ASN A 564 -9.92 34.24 -36.68
C ASN A 564 -11.37 34.65 -36.96
N GLU A 565 -11.57 35.82 -37.56
CA GLU A 565 -12.85 36.28 -38.10
C GLU A 565 -13.28 35.43 -39.30
N PHE A 566 -13.94 34.29 -39.03
CA PHE A 566 -14.50 33.45 -40.08
C PHE A 566 -15.75 34.07 -40.72
N SER A 567 -15.54 35.02 -41.64
CA SER A 567 -16.55 35.46 -42.60
C SER A 567 -16.81 34.34 -43.62
N TYR A 568 -17.70 33.40 -43.27
CA TYR A 568 -18.09 32.29 -44.14
C TYR A 568 -18.92 32.81 -45.33
N LYS A 569 -18.27 32.94 -46.50
CA LYS A 569 -18.89 33.47 -47.73
C LYS A 569 -19.83 32.50 -48.45
N ASP A 570 -19.86 31.23 -48.04
CA ASP A 570 -20.84 30.22 -48.50
C ASP A 570 -21.07 29.16 -47.42
N ILE A 571 -22.31 28.63 -47.36
CA ILE A 571 -22.74 27.57 -46.43
C ILE A 571 -21.98 26.27 -46.71
N ASN A 572 -21.68 25.95 -47.98
CA ASN A 572 -20.95 24.72 -48.31
C ASN A 572 -19.53 24.74 -47.72
N ALA A 573 -18.86 25.90 -47.66
CA ALA A 573 -17.55 26.02 -47.04
C ALA A 573 -17.60 25.75 -45.52
N LEU A 574 -18.63 26.26 -44.84
CA LEU A 574 -18.89 25.98 -43.42
C LEU A 574 -19.18 24.49 -43.18
N VAL A 575 -19.95 23.83 -44.06
CA VAL A 575 -20.23 22.39 -43.98
C VAL A 575 -18.98 21.54 -44.26
N GLN A 576 -18.15 21.93 -45.24
CA GLN A 576 -16.88 21.27 -45.55
C GLN A 576 -15.91 21.37 -44.35
N GLN A 577 -15.77 22.56 -43.75
CA GLN A 577 -14.94 22.76 -42.56
C GLN A 577 -15.50 22.00 -41.35
N ASN A 578 -16.82 21.98 -41.14
CA ASN A 578 -17.45 21.16 -40.10
C ASN A 578 -17.25 19.65 -40.31
N ARG A 579 -17.24 19.17 -41.57
CA ARG A 579 -16.92 17.77 -41.87
C ARG A 579 -15.46 17.45 -41.54
N ASN A 580 -14.54 18.35 -41.88
CA ASN A 580 -13.12 18.21 -41.53
C ASN A 580 -12.89 18.26 -40.01
N LEU A 581 -13.57 19.17 -39.29
CA LEU A 581 -13.52 19.25 -37.83
C LEU A 581 -14.14 18.00 -37.18
N ARG A 582 -15.25 17.45 -37.68
CA ARG A 582 -15.82 16.19 -37.20
C ARG A 582 -14.90 15.00 -37.45
N ASN A 583 -14.26 14.93 -38.62
CA ASN A 583 -13.24 13.91 -38.89
C ASN A 583 -12.05 14.05 -37.93
N MET A 584 -11.61 15.28 -37.66
CA MET A 584 -10.52 15.58 -36.73
C MET A 584 -10.89 15.19 -35.29
N VAL A 585 -12.07 15.57 -34.80
CA VAL A 585 -12.63 15.16 -33.51
C VAL A 585 -12.77 13.64 -33.40
N ASN A 586 -13.19 12.95 -34.47
CA ASN A 586 -13.25 11.49 -34.47
C ASN A 586 -11.85 10.86 -34.41
N SER A 587 -10.86 11.41 -35.12
CA SER A 587 -9.47 10.94 -35.03
C SER A 587 -8.84 11.20 -33.66
N LEU A 588 -9.07 12.37 -33.07
CA LEU A 588 -8.64 12.72 -31.73
C LEU A 588 -9.33 11.83 -30.69
N SER A 589 -10.63 11.59 -30.81
CA SER A 589 -11.36 10.64 -29.96
C SER A 589 -10.84 9.21 -30.11
N SER A 590 -10.42 8.78 -31.31
CA SER A 590 -9.79 7.47 -31.49
C SER A 590 -8.42 7.39 -30.82
N ILE A 591 -7.63 8.47 -30.86
CA ILE A 591 -6.33 8.57 -30.19
C ILE A 591 -6.51 8.63 -28.66
N GLU A 592 -7.47 9.41 -28.17
CA GLU A 592 -7.86 9.51 -26.75
C GLU A 592 -8.29 8.14 -26.22
N ASN A 593 -9.18 7.42 -26.92
CA ASN A 593 -9.60 6.08 -26.52
C ASN A 593 -8.42 5.08 -26.51
N HIS A 594 -7.49 5.16 -27.47
CA HIS A 594 -6.27 4.34 -27.48
C HIS A 594 -5.36 4.65 -26.28
N HIS A 595 -5.14 5.94 -25.99
CA HIS A 595 -4.36 6.44 -24.85
C HIS A 595 -5.07 6.23 -23.50
N ILE A 596 -6.36 5.90 -23.49
CA ILE A 596 -7.11 5.48 -22.28
C ILE A 596 -7.11 3.95 -22.13
N ALA A 597 -7.02 3.19 -23.23
CA ALA A 597 -6.99 1.72 -23.22
C ALA A 597 -5.62 1.18 -22.79
N GLU A 598 -4.53 1.62 -23.43
CA GLU A 598 -3.15 1.16 -23.13
C GLU A 598 -2.77 1.27 -21.64
N PRO A 599 -2.95 2.39 -20.92
CA PRO A 599 -2.60 2.45 -19.51
C PRO A 599 -3.49 1.55 -18.65
N LYS A 600 -4.75 1.29 -19.02
CA LYS A 600 -5.62 0.38 -18.26
C LYS A 600 -5.14 -1.07 -18.40
N GLU A 601 -4.79 -1.49 -19.61
CA GLU A 601 -4.23 -2.82 -19.87
C GLU A 601 -2.86 -2.98 -19.19
N ASN A 602 -2.00 -1.96 -19.27
CA ASN A 602 -0.71 -1.93 -18.58
C ASN A 602 -0.86 -1.98 -17.05
N PHE A 603 -1.78 -1.22 -16.44
CA PHE A 603 -2.04 -1.30 -14.99
C PHE A 603 -2.63 -2.65 -14.57
N GLN A 604 -3.46 -3.28 -15.42
CA GLN A 604 -3.98 -4.63 -15.15
C GLN A 604 -2.88 -5.68 -15.24
N MET A 605 -1.96 -5.57 -16.21
CA MET A 605 -0.76 -6.42 -16.31
C MET A 605 0.22 -6.18 -15.15
N GLU A 606 0.44 -4.94 -14.73
CA GLU A 606 1.22 -4.62 -13.52
C GLU A 606 0.61 -5.23 -12.26
N PHE A 607 -0.73 -5.19 -12.11
CA PHE A 607 -1.41 -5.77 -10.95
C PHE A 607 -1.27 -7.30 -10.92
N ILE A 608 -1.39 -7.95 -12.08
CA ILE A 608 -1.13 -9.40 -12.24
C ILE A 608 0.34 -9.71 -11.94
N ASN A 609 1.28 -8.92 -12.48
CA ASN A 609 2.71 -9.11 -12.23
C ASN A 609 3.06 -8.96 -10.74
N LYS A 610 2.57 -7.91 -10.06
CA LYS A 610 2.80 -7.69 -8.62
C LYS A 610 2.17 -8.78 -7.75
N LYS A 611 1.02 -9.35 -8.16
CA LYS A 611 0.44 -10.54 -7.51
C LYS A 611 1.31 -11.78 -7.70
N ASN A 612 1.77 -12.03 -8.92
CA ASN A 612 2.65 -13.16 -9.24
C ASN A 612 4.01 -13.02 -8.55
N GLU A 613 4.56 -11.81 -8.45
CA GLU A 613 5.81 -11.47 -7.75
C GLU A 613 5.69 -11.73 -6.25
N ALA A 614 4.60 -11.33 -5.60
CA ALA A 614 4.32 -11.67 -4.20
C ALA A 614 4.12 -13.18 -3.97
N GLU A 615 3.50 -13.89 -4.91
CA GLU A 615 3.39 -15.36 -4.87
C GLU A 615 4.75 -16.05 -5.05
N VAL A 616 5.61 -15.53 -5.92
CA VAL A 616 7.00 -15.99 -6.11
C VAL A 616 7.86 -15.70 -4.87
N GLU A 617 7.75 -14.51 -4.26
CA GLU A 617 8.46 -14.17 -3.02
C GLU A 617 8.03 -15.08 -1.86
N ALA A 618 6.73 -15.39 -1.74
CA ALA A 618 6.20 -16.33 -0.76
C ALA A 618 6.62 -17.79 -1.02
N VAL A 619 6.91 -18.16 -2.28
CA VAL A 619 7.51 -19.46 -2.62
C VAL A 619 9.01 -19.46 -2.32
N LEU A 620 9.74 -18.40 -2.65
CA LEU A 620 11.19 -18.28 -2.37
C LEU A 620 11.48 -18.36 -0.88
N LYS A 621 10.77 -17.59 -0.04
CA LYS A 621 10.89 -17.68 1.43
C LYS A 621 10.62 -19.09 1.95
N ARG A 622 9.62 -19.78 1.41
CA ARG A 622 9.32 -21.17 1.78
C ARG A 622 10.40 -22.16 1.32
N CYS A 623 11.08 -21.89 0.21
CA CYS A 623 12.26 -22.64 -0.23
C CYS A 623 13.49 -22.34 0.63
N GLU A 624 13.68 -21.10 1.09
CA GLU A 624 14.75 -20.69 2.01
C GLU A 624 14.54 -21.32 3.41
N GLU A 625 13.30 -21.34 3.91
CA GLU A 625 12.90 -22.08 5.12
C GLU A 625 13.21 -23.58 4.99
N GLN A 626 12.88 -24.20 3.85
CA GLN A 626 13.20 -25.60 3.56
C GLN A 626 14.71 -25.84 3.44
N ALA A 627 15.48 -24.92 2.84
CA ALA A 627 16.93 -25.00 2.78
C ALA A 627 17.55 -24.91 4.19
N CYS A 628 17.11 -23.95 5.01
CA CYS A 628 17.53 -23.84 6.41
C CYS A 628 17.19 -25.09 7.22
N MET A 629 16.00 -25.69 6.99
CA MET A 629 15.62 -26.95 7.60
C MET A 629 16.54 -28.09 7.15
N ILE A 630 16.83 -28.20 5.85
CA ILE A 630 17.75 -29.20 5.27
C ILE A 630 19.17 -29.03 5.83
N ASP A 631 19.69 -27.81 5.97
CA ASP A 631 21.00 -27.55 6.55
C ASP A 631 21.04 -27.83 8.06
N SER A 632 19.95 -27.54 8.80
CA SER A 632 19.81 -27.94 10.20
C SER A 632 19.80 -29.47 10.34
N LEU A 633 19.14 -30.18 9.42
CA LEU A 633 19.13 -31.63 9.35
C LEU A 633 20.52 -32.18 9.00
N TYR A 634 21.22 -31.64 7.99
CA TYR A 634 22.60 -32.01 7.67
C TYR A 634 23.56 -31.76 8.84
N SER A 635 23.41 -30.64 9.55
CA SER A 635 24.19 -30.33 10.75
C SER A 635 23.91 -31.35 11.87
N SER A 636 22.63 -31.68 12.12
CA SER A 636 22.24 -32.70 13.09
C SER A 636 22.76 -34.10 12.70
N VAL A 637 22.68 -34.48 11.43
CA VAL A 637 23.16 -35.76 10.89
C VAL A 637 24.69 -35.82 10.92
N ALA A 638 25.40 -34.72 10.67
CA ALA A 638 26.84 -34.63 10.84
C ALA A 638 27.26 -34.73 12.31
N MET A 639 26.48 -34.16 13.24
CA MET A 639 26.66 -34.31 14.68
C MET A 639 26.39 -35.74 15.15
N TYR A 640 25.27 -36.36 14.75
CA TYR A 640 25.01 -37.77 15.02
C TYR A 640 26.05 -38.69 14.39
N LYS A 641 26.48 -38.45 13.15
CA LYS A 641 27.56 -39.21 12.49
C LYS A 641 28.87 -39.07 13.26
N ARG A 642 29.20 -37.88 13.77
CA ARG A 642 30.35 -37.67 14.66
C ARG A 642 30.21 -38.46 15.97
N LEU A 643 29.04 -38.46 16.60
CA LEU A 643 28.76 -39.27 17.80
C LEU A 643 28.79 -40.78 17.51
N PHE A 644 28.38 -41.24 16.34
CA PHE A 644 28.50 -42.64 15.91
C PHE A 644 29.95 -43.02 15.58
N GLU A 645 30.72 -42.15 14.94
CA GLU A 645 32.17 -42.33 14.74
C GLU A 645 32.95 -42.29 16.07
N GLU A 646 32.51 -41.47 17.02
CA GLU A 646 33.07 -41.36 18.37
C GLU A 646 32.71 -42.58 19.22
N LYS A 647 31.45 -43.02 19.21
CA LYS A 647 31.03 -44.31 19.80
C LYS A 647 31.74 -45.49 19.14
N GLY A 648 31.98 -45.43 17.82
CA GLY A 648 32.78 -46.39 17.07
C GLY A 648 34.25 -46.38 17.49
N LYS A 649 34.84 -45.21 17.75
CA LYS A 649 36.18 -45.06 18.34
C LYS A 649 36.23 -45.59 19.78
N PHE A 650 35.21 -45.36 20.60
CA PHE A 650 35.08 -45.94 21.94
C PHE A 650 34.89 -47.47 21.91
N GLN A 651 34.19 -48.02 20.91
CA GLN A 651 34.11 -49.47 20.69
C GLN A 651 35.44 -50.03 20.19
N ALA A 652 36.14 -49.34 19.28
CA ALA A 652 37.47 -49.75 18.81
C ALA A 652 38.57 -49.65 19.90
N SER A 653 38.46 -48.71 20.85
CA SER A 653 39.39 -48.57 21.98
C SER A 653 39.04 -49.44 23.18
N SER A 654 37.79 -49.96 23.27
CA SER A 654 37.42 -51.00 24.23
C SER A 654 37.57 -52.43 23.68
N SER A 655 37.55 -52.64 22.35
CA SER A 655 37.82 -53.93 21.69
C SER A 655 39.31 -54.27 21.59
N SER A 656 40.09 -53.97 22.64
CA SER A 656 41.47 -54.45 22.82
C SER A 656 41.54 -55.73 23.68
N ILE A 657 40.39 -56.22 24.15
CA ILE A 657 40.20 -57.55 24.76
C ILE A 657 38.91 -58.17 24.22
N GLY A 658 38.95 -59.46 23.89
CA GLY A 658 37.75 -60.30 23.74
C GLY A 658 37.23 -60.44 22.30
N SER A 659 36.86 -61.67 21.94
CA SER A 659 36.17 -62.02 20.69
C SER A 659 34.73 -62.49 21.00
N ILE A 660 33.99 -62.85 19.94
CA ILE A 660 32.61 -63.42 19.89
C ILE A 660 31.49 -62.36 19.65
N PRO A 661 30.64 -62.54 18.60
CA PRO A 661 29.50 -61.67 18.31
C PRO A 661 28.14 -62.21 18.78
N GLY A 662 27.18 -61.34 19.11
CA GLY A 662 25.77 -61.73 19.28
C GLY A 662 24.83 -60.65 19.86
N GLU A 663 23.70 -60.42 19.17
CA GLU A 663 22.40 -59.89 19.66
C GLU A 663 22.32 -58.48 20.31
N GLY A 664 21.08 -57.99 20.55
CA GLY A 664 20.83 -56.87 21.50
C GLY A 664 19.96 -55.67 21.08
N ASN A 665 19.39 -55.59 19.86
CA ASN A 665 18.63 -54.40 19.43
C ASN A 665 17.18 -54.35 19.96
N ILE A 666 16.99 -53.94 21.23
CA ILE A 666 15.67 -53.81 21.87
C ILE A 666 15.47 -52.47 22.61
N ASN A 667 16.50 -51.94 23.27
CA ASN A 667 16.34 -50.88 24.29
C ASN A 667 16.19 -49.44 23.75
N GLN A 668 16.05 -49.21 22.44
CA GLN A 668 15.90 -47.85 21.88
C GLN A 668 14.45 -47.39 21.68
N VAL A 669 13.47 -48.29 21.61
CA VAL A 669 12.08 -47.92 21.28
C VAL A 669 11.41 -47.17 22.45
N LEU A 670 11.60 -47.64 23.68
CA LEU A 670 10.86 -47.17 24.86
C LEU A 670 11.20 -45.72 25.30
N LEU A 671 12.29 -45.13 24.79
CA LEU A 671 12.67 -43.75 25.12
C LEU A 671 12.03 -42.70 24.20
N VAL A 672 11.49 -43.09 23.03
CA VAL A 672 11.00 -42.15 22.02
C VAL A 672 9.60 -41.63 22.35
N ASP A 673 8.69 -42.51 22.79
CA ASP A 673 7.30 -42.14 23.13
C ASP A 673 7.23 -41.05 24.21
N GLY A 674 8.06 -41.15 25.26
CA GLY A 674 8.08 -40.18 26.36
C GLY A 674 8.42 -38.75 25.93
N HIS A 675 9.28 -38.59 24.92
CA HIS A 675 9.56 -37.27 24.34
C HIS A 675 8.41 -36.79 23.42
N GLN A 676 7.73 -37.71 22.73
CA GLN A 676 6.62 -37.35 21.84
C GLN A 676 5.37 -36.90 22.60
N ASP A 677 5.08 -37.50 23.75
CA ASP A 677 3.96 -37.06 24.62
C ASP A 677 4.28 -35.76 25.37
N SER A 678 5.54 -35.54 25.76
CA SER A 678 6.00 -34.24 26.26
C SER A 678 5.80 -33.12 25.23
N ALA A 679 6.06 -33.39 23.95
CA ALA A 679 5.87 -32.43 22.87
C ALA A 679 4.38 -32.10 22.62
N LYS A 680 3.50 -33.10 22.66
CA LYS A 680 2.03 -32.89 22.56
C LYS A 680 1.52 -31.99 23.69
N ALA A 681 1.92 -32.28 24.93
CA ALA A 681 1.48 -31.51 26.10
C ALA A 681 1.90 -30.02 26.02
N ALA A 682 3.06 -29.71 25.44
CA ALA A 682 3.47 -28.33 25.19
C ALA A 682 2.63 -27.66 24.09
N LEU A 683 2.36 -28.36 22.98
CA LEU A 683 1.52 -27.85 21.89
C LEU A 683 0.09 -27.58 22.34
N ASP A 684 -0.50 -28.43 23.18
CA ASP A 684 -1.84 -28.23 23.74
C ASP A 684 -1.91 -27.00 24.66
N GLN A 685 -0.83 -26.69 25.41
CA GLN A 685 -0.74 -25.47 26.21
C GLN A 685 -0.66 -24.21 25.33
N PHE A 686 0.13 -24.24 24.24
CA PHE A 686 0.16 -23.14 23.27
C PHE A 686 -1.19 -22.94 22.56
N ALA A 687 -1.88 -24.02 22.19
CA ALA A 687 -3.21 -23.95 21.60
C ALA A 687 -4.27 -23.34 22.54
N GLN A 688 -4.19 -23.65 23.85
CA GLN A 688 -5.02 -23.02 24.87
C GLN A 688 -4.68 -21.53 25.03
N HIS A 689 -3.41 -21.16 25.06
CA HIS A 689 -2.98 -19.76 25.15
C HIS A 689 -3.41 -18.94 23.93
N ILE A 690 -3.38 -19.51 22.72
CA ILE A 690 -3.89 -18.86 21.51
C ILE A 690 -5.40 -18.61 21.64
N LYS A 691 -6.18 -19.60 22.09
CA LYS A 691 -7.62 -19.39 22.34
C LYS A 691 -7.92 -18.30 23.35
N CYS A 692 -7.18 -18.22 24.45
CA CYS A 692 -7.36 -17.12 25.41
C CYS A 692 -7.09 -15.75 24.77
N LEU A 693 -6.06 -15.63 23.93
CA LEU A 693 -5.78 -14.41 23.18
C LEU A 693 -6.87 -14.10 22.14
N GLU A 694 -7.41 -15.10 21.45
CA GLU A 694 -8.53 -14.93 20.50
C GLU A 694 -9.82 -14.47 21.22
N ASP A 695 -10.15 -15.08 22.37
CA ASP A 695 -11.29 -14.68 23.21
C ASP A 695 -11.13 -13.24 23.73
N ASP A 696 -9.92 -12.82 24.12
CA ASP A 696 -9.65 -11.45 24.58
C ASP A 696 -9.65 -10.44 23.42
N LEU A 697 -9.19 -10.82 22.22
CA LEU A 697 -9.35 -10.03 21.01
C LEU A 697 -10.83 -9.87 20.60
N ALA A 698 -11.65 -10.90 20.84
CA ALA A 698 -13.09 -10.87 20.60
C ALA A 698 -13.85 -10.00 21.62
N LYS A 699 -13.37 -9.90 22.86
CA LYS A 699 -13.89 -8.97 23.89
C LYS A 699 -13.45 -7.51 23.66
N SER A 700 -12.45 -7.28 22.81
CA SER A 700 -11.90 -5.96 22.49
C SER A 700 -12.43 -5.37 21.16
N ARG A 701 -13.51 -5.93 20.62
CA ARG A 701 -14.20 -5.48 19.40
C ARG A 701 -15.66 -5.17 19.68
#